data_AF-A0A7D5T5P1-F1
#
_entry.id   AF-A0A7D5T5P1-F1
#
_cell.length_a   1.000
_cell.length_b   1.000
_cell.length_c   1.000
_cell.angle_alpha   90.00
_cell.angle_beta   90.00
_cell.angle_gamma   90.00
#
_symmetry.space_group_name_H-M   'P 1'
#
loop_
_entity.id
_entity.type
_entity.pdbx_description
1 polymer ?
#
loop_
_entity_poly.entity_id
_entity_poly.type
_entity_poly.pdbx_seq_one_letter_code
_entity_poly.pdbx_strand_id
1 'polypeptide(L)'
;MSVQFTTQLPDASNLQFDASVEDQLTAEWDDTINYGQYRLQVRETGEGQSWGAVDATTVGQNTLSYVIANLFDGEQYDVRLRTETEHVEGEWLALSPITLLPAPTGLAATTQPRLSESTTIPLSWTDPSDNPDEQWRAYYSTDGGSTWTEASSSPYPTDTTSADIAGLAYSTEYTFKVRLETPHVYADSGTDTAWTAWAQDDGLWLGWERLDGTRRDTQRVIEAATTHEHTAMHGGNPVVPAREVSTDDVFAEIVVGAGDTLLLRGEIEAVKPDTPATGEATIKLRGPGLQLTRSGPGQPVTYSNIAYHDAIDDYCANESGTTIDATVHAPPTTVKSDDTEVTNPTFDGADLYSPAADEPVAAAFGQLKALPTSFTAVNWDDFDGLYTQVTTGDTDGTLDYYIDFEGARVTPNDNVTATVTPPYDIPADRVGIKVRGAVTGSGSTDLSVTFNGDDLGIVLPAPDWGSADYGGDDLEAGQTYEFELASGGDTDYDILVDAINIYDTAYPPTIWDQPTDISGEVAGPENVPRDQQLVLDGFPRPWAVVGGRIASAWSDTSNGQALALSPNAGADWVTASNQATLSADFDAEGYVGDVLQARVTLSASGSSSWLTQRAEGQEITDLDLFVTTTDLPVVGAEGVTLEDSDFENLRSLHDESGLVFVTDPVADGVEIESFVRGDPAVARSLDVRLLDVPEPSRDVRDYGNEVSVKWTDEDGRDRTFTTRDTDEVDRVGAVIPRPPVFADVSTAAGARRKARSAVLSAVANDEVGGDIQAVADVVLPGYPYQVDKWDGGPFTLTRTGFTEGVDTAEMSLQFTEDDDLVARVVETRRQQRASERDGE
;
A
#
# COMPACT_ATOMS: atom_id res chain seq x y z
N MET A 1 -38.95 2.61 98.33
CA MET A 1 -38.92 1.79 97.11
C MET A 1 -39.18 2.75 95.96
N SER A 2 -38.21 2.98 95.09
CA SER A 2 -38.46 3.69 93.83
C SER A 2 -39.23 2.76 92.90
N VAL A 3 -40.40 3.19 92.45
CA VAL A 3 -41.18 2.47 91.43
C VAL A 3 -40.69 2.96 90.07
N GLN A 4 -40.18 2.07 89.22
CA GLN A 4 -39.95 2.36 87.81
C GLN A 4 -41.25 2.17 87.04
N PHE A 5 -41.56 3.11 86.15
CA PHE A 5 -42.62 3.00 85.16
C PHE A 5 -41.97 3.07 83.77
N THR A 6 -42.27 2.14 82.89
CA THR A 6 -41.92 2.18 81.46
C THR A 6 -43.17 2.53 80.66
N THR A 7 -43.01 3.30 79.58
CA THR A 7 -44.05 3.50 78.58
C THR A 7 -43.99 2.38 77.55
N GLN A 8 -45.10 2.07 76.87
CA GLN A 8 -45.10 1.12 75.77
C GLN A 8 -44.22 1.65 74.63
N LEU A 9 -43.32 0.82 74.12
CA LEU A 9 -42.50 1.11 72.95
C LEU A 9 -43.26 0.65 71.69
N PRO A 10 -43.51 1.51 70.69
CA PRO A 10 -44.05 1.10 69.39
C PRO A 10 -43.15 0.09 68.68
N ASP A 11 -43.74 -0.90 68.02
CA ASP A 11 -43.00 -1.84 67.16
C ASP A 11 -42.59 -1.18 65.84
N ALA A 12 -41.55 -1.70 65.19
CA ALA A 12 -41.15 -1.24 63.86
C ALA A 12 -42.26 -1.54 62.82
N SER A 13 -42.41 -0.68 61.80
CA SER A 13 -43.41 -0.86 60.74
C SER A 13 -42.84 -0.56 59.34
N ASN A 14 -43.54 -1.08 58.32
CA ASN A 14 -43.25 -0.84 56.90
C ASN A 14 -41.82 -1.18 56.46
N LEU A 15 -41.28 -2.30 56.96
CA LEU A 15 -40.01 -2.83 56.48
C LEU A 15 -40.15 -3.23 55.01
N GLN A 16 -39.28 -2.70 54.15
CA GLN A 16 -39.19 -3.02 52.72
C GLN A 16 -37.71 -3.16 52.29
N PHE A 17 -37.48 -3.73 51.12
CA PHE A 17 -36.14 -4.00 50.59
C PHE A 17 -36.01 -3.54 49.15
N ASP A 18 -34.88 -2.91 48.84
CA ASP A 18 -34.39 -2.67 47.48
C ASP A 18 -33.23 -3.64 47.20
N ALA A 19 -33.41 -4.48 46.17
CA ALA A 19 -32.46 -5.48 45.69
C ALA A 19 -31.96 -5.13 44.28
N SER A 20 -31.87 -3.84 43.95
CA SER A 20 -31.42 -3.38 42.63
C SER A 20 -29.89 -3.34 42.46
N VAL A 21 -29.13 -3.65 43.50
CA VAL A 21 -27.66 -3.66 43.49
C VAL A 21 -27.17 -5.04 43.89
N GLU A 22 -26.19 -5.54 43.14
CA GLU A 22 -25.48 -6.80 43.37
C GLU A 22 -24.87 -6.85 44.78
N ASP A 23 -24.75 -8.06 45.32
CA ASP A 23 -24.20 -8.34 46.66
C ASP A 23 -24.85 -7.65 47.85
N GLN A 24 -26.02 -7.02 47.68
CA GLN A 24 -26.63 -6.25 48.76
C GLN A 24 -28.16 -6.17 48.77
N LEU A 25 -28.68 -5.83 49.94
CA LEU A 25 -30.07 -5.46 50.17
C LEU A 25 -30.11 -4.16 50.96
N THR A 26 -30.88 -3.18 50.47
CA THR A 26 -31.15 -1.95 51.25
C THR A 26 -32.48 -2.11 51.98
N ALA A 27 -32.42 -2.28 53.30
CA ALA A 27 -33.58 -2.32 54.17
C ALA A 27 -34.06 -0.89 54.47
N GLU A 28 -35.35 -0.63 54.36
CA GLU A 28 -35.97 0.67 54.72
C GLU A 28 -37.20 0.45 55.60
N TRP A 29 -37.48 1.38 56.52
CA TRP A 29 -38.63 1.29 57.44
C TRP A 29 -39.15 2.67 57.85
N ASP A 30 -40.36 2.71 58.42
CA ASP A 30 -40.98 3.95 58.89
C ASP A 30 -40.40 4.44 60.23
N ASP A 31 -40.40 5.75 60.45
CA ASP A 31 -40.11 6.33 61.77
C ASP A 31 -41.26 6.09 62.74
N THR A 32 -41.05 5.21 63.72
CA THR A 32 -42.08 4.74 64.66
C THR A 32 -41.78 5.07 66.13
N ILE A 33 -40.54 5.45 66.47
CA ILE A 33 -40.11 5.74 67.83
C ILE A 33 -39.47 7.11 67.91
N ASN A 34 -39.61 7.80 69.06
CA ASN A 34 -38.97 9.10 69.32
C ASN A 34 -37.81 9.03 70.35
N TYR A 35 -37.49 7.82 70.81
CA TYR A 35 -36.43 7.51 71.74
C TYR A 35 -36.07 6.02 71.61
N GLY A 36 -34.78 5.68 71.61
CA GLY A 36 -34.29 4.31 71.47
C GLY A 36 -33.47 4.09 70.20
N GLN A 37 -33.49 2.85 69.72
CA GLN A 37 -32.73 2.37 68.56
C GLN A 37 -33.55 1.32 67.78
N TYR A 38 -33.15 1.04 66.55
CA TYR A 38 -33.63 -0.09 65.76
C TYR A 38 -32.56 -1.17 65.72
N ARG A 39 -32.95 -2.43 65.95
CA ARG A 39 -32.07 -3.59 65.84
C ARG A 39 -32.49 -4.44 64.66
N LEU A 40 -31.55 -4.70 63.75
CA LEU A 40 -31.72 -5.53 62.57
C LEU A 40 -30.86 -6.79 62.68
N GLN A 41 -31.38 -7.93 62.25
CA GLN A 41 -30.65 -9.18 62.18
C GLN A 41 -30.98 -9.92 60.88
N VAL A 42 -29.96 -10.48 60.27
CA VAL A 42 -30.00 -11.22 59.01
C VAL A 42 -29.47 -12.63 59.25
N ARG A 43 -30.04 -13.58 58.53
CA ARG A 43 -29.51 -14.94 58.34
C ARG A 43 -29.93 -15.41 56.96
N GLU A 44 -29.25 -16.42 56.46
CA GLU A 44 -29.67 -17.11 55.25
C GLU A 44 -30.96 -17.91 55.49
N THR A 45 -31.88 -17.91 54.53
CA THR A 45 -33.18 -18.56 54.69
C THR A 45 -33.03 -20.08 54.67
N GLY A 46 -33.66 -20.78 55.61
CA GLY A 46 -33.72 -22.25 55.60
C GLY A 46 -32.49 -22.99 56.15
N GLU A 47 -31.36 -22.34 56.36
CA GLU A 47 -30.11 -22.97 56.81
C GLU A 47 -30.04 -23.34 58.32
N GLY A 48 -31.06 -22.99 59.11
CA GLY A 48 -31.03 -23.22 60.57
C GLY A 48 -30.00 -22.37 61.31
N GLN A 49 -29.36 -21.41 60.63
CA GLN A 49 -28.44 -20.44 61.21
C GLN A 49 -29.09 -19.63 62.33
N SER A 50 -28.26 -19.22 63.30
CA SER A 50 -28.68 -18.28 64.34
C SER A 50 -28.93 -16.90 63.75
N TRP A 51 -29.95 -16.19 64.23
CA TRP A 51 -30.18 -14.81 63.84
C TRP A 51 -28.97 -13.91 64.10
N GLY A 52 -28.55 -13.16 63.08
CA GLY A 52 -27.36 -12.34 63.10
C GLY A 52 -26.09 -13.04 62.61
N ALA A 53 -26.22 -14.22 61.98
CA ALA A 53 -25.09 -14.96 61.42
C ALA A 53 -24.53 -14.29 60.15
N VAL A 54 -25.39 -13.69 59.34
CA VAL A 54 -25.00 -12.95 58.12
C VAL A 54 -24.66 -11.52 58.47
N ASP A 55 -25.60 -10.80 59.11
CA ASP A 55 -25.37 -9.45 59.60
C ASP A 55 -26.26 -9.17 60.83
N ALA A 56 -25.78 -8.32 61.74
CA ALA A 56 -26.56 -7.80 62.85
C ALA A 56 -26.09 -6.40 63.20
N THR A 57 -27.03 -5.46 63.22
CA THR A 57 -26.74 -4.05 63.51
C THR A 57 -27.76 -3.44 64.45
N THR A 58 -27.34 -2.36 65.12
CA THR A 58 -28.21 -1.49 65.89
C THR A 58 -27.97 -0.05 65.46
N VAL A 59 -29.00 0.60 64.94
CA VAL A 59 -28.92 1.98 64.43
C VAL A 59 -29.74 2.92 65.30
N GLY A 60 -29.29 4.18 65.37
CA GLY A 60 -30.00 5.21 66.15
C GLY A 60 -31.38 5.50 65.56
N GLN A 61 -32.30 5.97 66.40
CA GLN A 61 -33.69 6.30 66.06
C GLN A 61 -33.87 7.14 64.76
N ASN A 62 -32.94 8.03 64.43
CA ASN A 62 -33.01 8.86 63.21
C ASN A 62 -32.52 8.15 61.93
N THR A 63 -32.17 6.86 62.00
CA THR A 63 -31.72 6.06 60.86
C THR A 63 -32.87 5.15 60.44
N LEU A 64 -33.34 5.30 59.20
CA LEU A 64 -34.52 4.62 58.65
C LEU A 64 -34.18 3.74 57.43
N SER A 65 -32.89 3.57 57.15
CA SER A 65 -32.38 2.74 56.08
C SER A 65 -31.05 2.12 56.50
N TYR A 66 -30.79 0.90 56.04
CA TYR A 66 -29.54 0.19 56.28
C TYR A 66 -29.20 -0.73 55.10
N VAL A 67 -27.95 -0.67 54.65
CA VAL A 67 -27.42 -1.54 53.59
C VAL A 67 -26.83 -2.79 54.23
N ILE A 68 -27.34 -3.95 53.83
CA ILE A 68 -26.81 -5.27 54.14
C ILE A 68 -25.96 -5.67 52.92
N ALA A 69 -24.65 -5.77 53.07
CA ALA A 69 -23.69 -6.01 51.97
C ALA A 69 -22.95 -7.34 52.11
N ASN A 70 -22.26 -7.77 51.05
CA ASN A 70 -21.56 -9.06 50.94
C ASN A 70 -22.53 -10.24 51.07
N LEU A 71 -23.68 -10.13 50.40
CA LEU A 71 -24.65 -11.20 50.24
C LEU A 71 -24.37 -11.93 48.93
N PHE A 72 -24.69 -13.22 48.85
CA PHE A 72 -24.61 -13.94 47.57
C PHE A 72 -25.73 -13.47 46.64
N ASP A 73 -25.47 -13.49 45.35
CA ASP A 73 -26.44 -13.15 44.32
C ASP A 73 -27.62 -14.12 44.26
N GLY A 74 -28.82 -13.63 43.93
CA GLY A 74 -30.02 -14.46 43.77
C GLY A 74 -30.38 -15.35 44.98
N GLU A 75 -29.87 -15.04 46.17
CA GLU A 75 -30.01 -15.81 47.40
C GLU A 75 -31.10 -15.21 48.30
N GLN A 76 -31.81 -16.06 49.05
CA GLN A 76 -32.88 -15.63 49.93
C GLN A 76 -32.39 -15.46 51.37
N TYR A 77 -32.63 -14.27 51.93
CA TYR A 77 -32.23 -13.96 53.31
C TYR A 77 -33.43 -13.67 54.20
N ASP A 78 -33.48 -14.26 55.39
CA ASP A 78 -34.43 -13.89 56.42
C ASP A 78 -33.90 -12.65 57.16
N VAL A 79 -34.63 -11.54 57.08
CA VAL A 79 -34.30 -10.28 57.75
C VAL A 79 -35.37 -9.94 58.77
N ARG A 80 -34.97 -9.54 59.98
CA ARG A 80 -35.89 -9.05 61.01
C ARG A 80 -35.41 -7.76 61.65
N LEU A 81 -36.37 -6.91 62.00
CA LEU A 81 -36.20 -5.59 62.61
C LEU A 81 -37.07 -5.47 63.86
N ARG A 82 -36.57 -4.80 64.91
CA ARG A 82 -37.38 -4.39 66.07
C ARG A 82 -36.90 -3.05 66.62
N THR A 83 -37.74 -2.42 67.43
CA THR A 83 -37.37 -1.25 68.24
C THR A 83 -36.81 -1.69 69.60
N GLU A 84 -35.86 -0.92 70.15
CA GLU A 84 -35.14 -1.26 71.39
C GLU A 84 -34.82 0.01 72.20
N THR A 85 -34.95 -0.08 73.53
CA THR A 85 -34.45 0.90 74.50
C THR A 85 -33.67 0.17 75.59
N GLU A 86 -33.01 0.89 76.50
CA GLU A 86 -32.37 0.31 77.67
C GLU A 86 -33.35 -0.34 78.67
N HIS A 87 -34.66 -0.28 78.42
CA HIS A 87 -35.71 -0.72 79.35
C HIS A 87 -36.72 -1.70 78.76
N VAL A 88 -37.01 -1.62 77.45
CA VAL A 88 -38.05 -2.39 76.75
C VAL A 88 -37.62 -2.67 75.31
N GLU A 89 -37.95 -3.87 74.82
CA GLU A 89 -37.78 -4.29 73.43
C GLU A 89 -39.17 -4.43 72.78
N GLY A 90 -39.30 -4.04 71.51
CA GLY A 90 -40.49 -4.29 70.68
C GLY A 90 -40.49 -5.68 70.05
N GLU A 91 -41.61 -6.03 69.41
CA GLU A 91 -41.77 -7.26 68.64
C GLU A 91 -40.95 -7.22 67.34
N TRP A 92 -40.59 -8.41 66.83
CA TRP A 92 -39.86 -8.55 65.57
C TRP A 92 -40.80 -8.45 64.37
N LEU A 93 -40.47 -7.56 63.43
CA LEU A 93 -41.01 -7.50 62.07
C LEU A 93 -40.03 -8.22 61.14
N ALA A 94 -40.47 -9.23 60.37
CA ALA A 94 -39.59 -10.05 59.54
C ALA A 94 -40.10 -10.22 58.11
N LEU A 95 -39.16 -10.30 57.15
CA LEU A 95 -39.39 -10.57 55.72
C LEU A 95 -38.24 -11.42 55.16
N SER A 96 -38.44 -12.03 53.98
CA SER A 96 -37.42 -12.86 53.32
C SER A 96 -37.14 -12.37 51.87
N PRO A 97 -36.45 -11.23 51.69
CA PRO A 97 -36.03 -10.74 50.37
C PRO A 97 -35.05 -11.67 49.66
N ILE A 98 -34.95 -11.52 48.33
CA ILE A 98 -33.98 -12.21 47.46
C ILE A 98 -33.07 -11.14 46.87
N THR A 99 -31.76 -11.37 46.87
CA THR A 99 -30.77 -10.49 46.21
C THR A 99 -30.91 -10.49 44.69
N LEU A 100 -30.31 -9.50 44.03
CA LEU A 100 -30.24 -9.49 42.58
C LEU A 100 -29.47 -10.72 42.10
N LEU A 101 -29.95 -11.39 41.04
CA LEU A 101 -29.14 -12.35 40.29
C LEU A 101 -28.71 -11.67 38.99
N PRO A 102 -27.42 -11.37 38.78
CA PRO A 102 -26.95 -10.78 37.54
C PRO A 102 -27.17 -11.73 36.36
N ALA A 103 -27.64 -11.19 35.23
CA ALA A 103 -27.85 -11.98 34.03
C ALA A 103 -26.51 -12.34 33.36
N PRO A 104 -26.33 -13.56 32.82
CA PRO A 104 -25.13 -13.92 32.09
C PRO A 104 -24.87 -12.98 30.90
N THR A 105 -23.60 -12.69 30.63
CA THR A 105 -23.19 -11.75 29.57
C THR A 105 -22.25 -12.40 28.57
N GLY A 106 -22.01 -11.74 27.44
CA GLY A 106 -21.03 -12.20 26.44
C GLY A 106 -21.37 -13.56 25.80
N LEU A 107 -22.65 -13.91 25.67
CA LEU A 107 -23.06 -15.11 24.95
C LEU A 107 -22.58 -15.02 23.50
N ALA A 108 -21.85 -16.04 23.06
CA ALA A 108 -21.42 -16.22 21.68
C ALA A 108 -21.75 -17.64 21.21
N ALA A 109 -22.40 -17.76 20.06
CA ALA A 109 -22.70 -19.01 19.37
C ALA A 109 -21.84 -19.13 18.11
N THR A 110 -21.07 -20.22 18.00
CA THR A 110 -20.13 -20.40 16.89
C THR A 110 -20.79 -21.16 15.74
N THR A 111 -21.03 -20.47 14.62
CA THR A 111 -21.50 -21.09 13.38
C THR A 111 -20.51 -22.16 12.91
N GLN A 112 -21.03 -23.31 12.49
CA GLN A 112 -20.19 -24.37 11.95
C GLN A 112 -19.65 -23.99 10.56
N PRO A 113 -18.46 -24.47 10.19
CA PRO A 113 -18.03 -24.46 8.80
C PRO A 113 -19.11 -25.08 7.91
N ARG A 114 -19.26 -24.55 6.70
CA ARG A 114 -20.31 -24.99 5.76
C ARG A 114 -20.22 -26.47 5.43
N LEU A 115 -18.99 -26.98 5.37
CA LEU A 115 -18.66 -28.39 5.21
C LEU A 115 -18.18 -28.93 6.55
N SER A 116 -19.10 -29.55 7.28
CA SER A 116 -18.82 -30.26 8.51
C SER A 116 -19.85 -31.36 8.70
N GLU A 117 -19.43 -32.52 9.17
CA GLU A 117 -20.36 -33.56 9.66
C GLU A 117 -20.98 -33.19 11.01
N SER A 118 -20.61 -32.04 11.57
CA SER A 118 -21.09 -31.59 12.87
C SER A 118 -22.43 -30.88 12.76
N THR A 119 -23.42 -31.42 13.46
CA THR A 119 -24.67 -30.74 13.82
C THR A 119 -24.59 -30.13 15.23
N THR A 120 -23.40 -29.73 15.65
CA THR A 120 -23.14 -29.25 17.01
C THR A 120 -22.76 -27.77 16.97
N ILE A 121 -23.35 -26.95 17.83
CA ILE A 121 -23.02 -25.53 17.97
C ILE A 121 -22.33 -25.29 19.32
N PRO A 122 -21.06 -24.87 19.32
CA PRO A 122 -20.37 -24.43 20.53
C PRO A 122 -20.92 -23.09 21.01
N LEU A 123 -21.21 -23.01 22.30
CA LEU A 123 -21.59 -21.80 23.02
C LEU A 123 -20.53 -21.44 24.05
N SER A 124 -20.28 -20.14 24.23
CA SER A 124 -19.49 -19.59 25.33
C SER A 124 -20.18 -18.36 25.93
N TRP A 125 -20.03 -18.13 27.23
CA TRP A 125 -20.59 -16.97 27.94
C TRP A 125 -19.75 -16.61 29.17
N THR A 126 -20.06 -15.46 29.78
CA THR A 126 -19.46 -14.99 31.03
C THR A 126 -20.45 -15.14 32.18
N ASP A 127 -19.95 -15.71 33.27
CA ASP A 127 -20.64 -15.78 34.55
C ASP A 127 -20.31 -14.56 35.41
N PRO A 128 -21.30 -13.70 35.72
CA PRO A 128 -21.11 -12.59 36.64
C PRO A 128 -21.43 -12.94 38.11
N SER A 129 -22.07 -14.08 38.39
CA SER A 129 -22.58 -14.37 39.73
C SER A 129 -21.55 -14.99 40.65
N ASP A 130 -21.71 -14.77 41.96
CA ASP A 130 -20.91 -15.43 42.99
C ASP A 130 -21.67 -16.50 43.79
N ASN A 131 -22.89 -16.86 43.39
CA ASN A 131 -23.73 -17.78 44.15
C ASN A 131 -23.22 -19.23 44.02
N PRO A 132 -22.91 -19.93 45.14
CA PRO A 132 -22.36 -21.29 45.10
C PRO A 132 -23.36 -22.40 44.70
N ASP A 133 -24.66 -22.10 44.73
CA ASP A 133 -25.77 -23.02 44.44
C ASP A 133 -26.40 -22.78 43.05
N GLU A 134 -25.72 -22.01 42.21
CA GLU A 134 -26.17 -21.71 40.85
C GLU A 134 -26.23 -22.95 39.94
N GLN A 135 -27.10 -22.88 38.93
CA GLN A 135 -27.23 -23.89 37.90
C GLN A 135 -27.39 -23.24 36.53
N TRP A 136 -26.84 -23.91 35.52
CA TRP A 136 -26.80 -23.40 34.15
C TRP A 136 -27.68 -24.23 33.22
N ARG A 137 -28.44 -23.57 32.35
CA ARG A 137 -29.20 -24.21 31.27
C ARG A 137 -29.01 -23.46 29.96
N ALA A 138 -28.91 -24.19 28.85
CA ALA A 138 -28.90 -23.60 27.52
C ALA A 138 -30.21 -23.92 26.79
N TYR A 139 -30.68 -22.97 26.01
CA TYR A 139 -31.88 -23.10 25.19
C TYR A 139 -31.56 -22.71 23.76
N TYR A 140 -32.26 -23.34 22.81
CA TYR A 140 -32.22 -22.99 21.41
C TYR A 140 -33.64 -22.81 20.84
N SER A 141 -33.74 -22.09 19.73
CA SER A 141 -34.98 -21.76 19.05
C SER A 141 -34.75 -21.74 17.53
N THR A 142 -35.76 -22.14 16.75
CA THR A 142 -35.78 -22.05 15.27
C THR A 142 -36.75 -20.98 14.76
N ASP A 143 -37.38 -20.22 15.66
CA ASP A 143 -38.42 -19.23 15.35
C ASP A 143 -38.10 -17.84 15.95
N GLY A 144 -36.81 -17.51 16.02
CA GLY A 144 -36.31 -16.23 16.50
C GLY A 144 -36.55 -15.99 17.99
N GLY A 145 -36.64 -17.05 18.79
CA GLY A 145 -36.88 -16.98 20.23
C GLY A 145 -38.36 -16.90 20.63
N SER A 146 -39.29 -17.17 19.72
CA SER A 146 -40.73 -17.22 20.04
C SER A 146 -41.07 -18.45 20.87
N THR A 147 -40.41 -19.58 20.58
CA THR A 147 -40.44 -20.82 21.36
C THR A 147 -39.01 -21.31 21.64
N TRP A 148 -38.82 -21.88 22.83
CA TRP A 148 -37.50 -22.32 23.31
C TRP A 148 -37.52 -23.81 23.63
N THR A 149 -36.50 -24.52 23.17
CA THR A 149 -36.21 -25.91 23.51
C THR A 149 -34.97 -25.95 24.39
N GLU A 150 -35.02 -26.71 25.47
CA GLU A 150 -33.86 -26.89 26.35
C GLU A 150 -32.85 -27.85 25.70
N ALA A 151 -31.58 -27.46 25.68
CA ALA A 151 -30.52 -28.21 25.01
C ALA A 151 -30.15 -29.52 25.72
N SER A 152 -30.33 -29.57 27.04
CA SER A 152 -30.00 -30.71 27.88
C SER A 152 -31.15 -31.00 28.84
N SER A 153 -31.35 -32.28 29.20
CA SER A 153 -32.33 -32.67 30.21
C SER A 153 -31.87 -32.43 31.65
N SER A 154 -30.59 -32.09 31.86
CA SER A 154 -30.00 -31.84 33.17
C SER A 154 -29.22 -30.53 33.14
N PRO A 155 -29.28 -29.73 34.22
CA PRO A 155 -28.50 -28.50 34.31
C PRO A 155 -27.02 -28.82 34.22
N TYR A 156 -26.24 -27.89 33.67
CA TYR A 156 -24.79 -27.97 33.66
C TYR A 156 -24.25 -27.71 35.08
N PRO A 157 -23.03 -28.18 35.40
CA PRO A 157 -22.37 -27.90 36.68
C PRO A 157 -22.25 -26.40 36.97
N THR A 158 -22.03 -26.05 38.25
CA THR A 158 -21.64 -24.69 38.68
C THR A 158 -20.40 -24.23 37.91
N ASP A 159 -20.21 -22.92 37.75
CA ASP A 159 -19.08 -22.30 37.04
C ASP A 159 -18.97 -22.67 35.53
N THR A 160 -20.01 -23.27 34.94
CA THR A 160 -19.98 -23.62 33.51
C THR A 160 -20.13 -22.37 32.65
N THR A 161 -19.13 -22.09 31.82
CA THR A 161 -19.07 -20.91 30.92
C THR A 161 -19.04 -21.28 29.44
N SER A 162 -19.26 -22.57 29.11
CA SER A 162 -19.36 -23.06 27.74
C SER A 162 -20.17 -24.37 27.65
N ALA A 163 -20.79 -24.62 26.49
CA ALA A 163 -21.49 -25.87 26.21
C ALA A 163 -21.59 -26.14 24.71
N ASP A 164 -21.59 -27.42 24.34
CA ASP A 164 -21.81 -27.87 22.96
C ASP A 164 -23.24 -28.36 22.77
N ILE A 165 -23.99 -27.71 21.88
CA ILE A 165 -25.39 -28.06 21.59
C ILE A 165 -25.46 -28.98 20.38
N ALA A 166 -25.59 -30.29 20.62
CA ALA A 166 -25.59 -31.33 19.58
C ALA A 166 -27.00 -31.74 19.12
N GLY A 167 -27.06 -32.54 18.05
CA GLY A 167 -28.31 -33.12 17.53
C GLY A 167 -29.23 -32.13 16.82
N LEU A 168 -28.67 -31.01 16.36
CA LEU A 168 -29.39 -30.01 15.59
C LEU A 168 -29.62 -30.49 14.15
N ALA A 169 -30.55 -29.85 13.42
CA ALA A 169 -30.72 -30.12 12.00
C ALA A 169 -29.65 -29.40 11.19
N TYR A 170 -29.18 -29.99 10.09
CA TYR A 170 -28.33 -29.31 9.10
C TYR A 170 -29.04 -28.11 8.47
N SER A 171 -28.25 -27.17 7.94
CA SER A 171 -28.71 -25.99 7.19
C SER A 171 -29.79 -25.19 7.93
N THR A 172 -29.72 -25.14 9.26
CA THR A 172 -30.75 -24.55 10.10
C THR A 172 -30.12 -23.49 11.00
N GLU A 173 -30.71 -22.30 10.99
CA GLU A 173 -30.38 -21.23 11.92
C GLU A 173 -31.02 -21.51 13.28
N TYR A 174 -30.23 -21.34 14.33
CA TYR A 174 -30.70 -21.42 15.70
C TYR A 174 -30.40 -20.13 16.45
N THR A 175 -31.39 -19.63 17.19
CA THR A 175 -31.19 -18.61 18.22
C THR A 175 -30.96 -19.28 19.56
N PHE A 176 -29.93 -18.87 20.28
CA PHE A 176 -29.53 -19.42 21.57
C PHE A 176 -29.72 -18.43 22.70
N LYS A 177 -29.96 -18.94 23.91
CA LYS A 177 -29.80 -18.20 25.16
C LYS A 177 -29.33 -19.13 26.26
N VAL A 178 -28.73 -18.56 27.28
CA VAL A 178 -28.30 -19.28 28.48
C VAL A 178 -29.04 -18.70 29.69
N ARG A 179 -29.43 -19.58 30.62
CA ARG A 179 -30.09 -19.24 31.87
C ARG A 179 -29.18 -19.61 33.02
N LEU A 180 -29.03 -18.65 33.93
CA LEU A 180 -28.55 -18.86 35.28
C LEU A 180 -29.75 -18.99 36.23
N GLU A 181 -29.79 -20.02 37.05
CA GLU A 181 -30.86 -20.25 38.03
C GLU A 181 -30.28 -20.60 39.41
N THR A 182 -30.84 -19.99 40.45
CA THR A 182 -30.68 -20.41 41.84
C THR A 182 -31.96 -21.11 42.30
N PRO A 183 -32.02 -21.69 43.51
CA PRO A 183 -33.28 -22.18 44.07
C PRO A 183 -34.39 -21.12 44.20
N HIS A 184 -34.05 -19.83 44.08
CA HIS A 184 -34.93 -18.70 44.39
C HIS A 184 -35.30 -17.84 43.18
N VAL A 185 -34.39 -17.64 42.23
CA VAL A 185 -34.58 -16.76 41.07
C VAL A 185 -33.78 -17.24 39.86
N TYR A 186 -34.11 -16.73 38.66
CA TYR A 186 -33.34 -16.99 37.45
C TYR A 186 -33.12 -15.71 36.66
N ALA A 187 -32.07 -15.70 35.85
CA ALA A 187 -31.73 -14.64 34.91
C ALA A 187 -31.33 -15.26 33.56
N ASP A 188 -31.91 -14.73 32.47
CA ASP A 188 -31.57 -15.15 31.09
C ASP A 188 -30.55 -14.18 30.51
N SER A 189 -29.60 -14.71 29.73
CA SER A 189 -28.69 -13.91 28.91
C SER A 189 -29.42 -13.15 27.79
N GLY A 190 -28.69 -12.29 27.08
CA GLY A 190 -29.05 -11.92 25.71
C GLY A 190 -29.10 -13.15 24.78
N THR A 191 -29.52 -12.95 23.53
CA THR A 191 -29.56 -14.02 22.52
C THR A 191 -28.45 -13.86 21.50
N ASP A 192 -27.99 -14.97 20.93
CA ASP A 192 -27.11 -15.00 19.77
C ASP A 192 -27.57 -16.05 18.76
N THR A 193 -27.14 -15.96 17.49
CA THR A 193 -27.58 -16.85 16.41
C THR A 193 -26.41 -17.56 15.74
N ALA A 194 -26.59 -18.83 15.37
CA ALA A 194 -25.60 -19.58 14.62
C ALA A 194 -26.23 -20.61 13.66
N TRP A 195 -25.49 -20.94 12.60
CA TRP A 195 -25.89 -21.92 11.59
C TRP A 195 -25.16 -23.26 11.77
N THR A 196 -25.88 -24.35 11.53
CA THR A 196 -25.29 -25.66 11.29
C THR A 196 -24.77 -25.79 9.85
N ALA A 197 -23.89 -26.77 9.62
CA ALA A 197 -23.33 -27.09 8.30
C ALA A 197 -24.40 -27.58 7.31
N TRP A 198 -24.03 -27.74 6.03
CA TRP A 198 -24.93 -28.32 5.04
C TRP A 198 -25.03 -29.84 5.16
N ALA A 199 -26.18 -30.38 4.74
CA ALA A 199 -26.39 -31.82 4.70
C ALA A 199 -25.53 -32.44 3.59
N GLN A 200 -24.52 -33.22 3.97
CA GLN A 200 -23.67 -34.00 3.07
C GLN A 200 -24.22 -35.43 2.95
N ASP A 201 -24.24 -35.97 1.73
CA ASP A 201 -24.67 -37.33 1.40
C ASP A 201 -23.63 -37.95 0.46
N ASP A 202 -23.57 -39.28 0.35
CA ASP A 202 -22.65 -40.04 -0.52
C ASP A 202 -22.74 -39.71 -2.05
N GLY A 203 -23.58 -38.76 -2.47
CA GLY A 203 -23.79 -38.38 -3.87
C GLY A 203 -23.84 -36.86 -4.08
N LEU A 204 -24.39 -36.43 -5.22
CA LEU A 204 -24.48 -35.01 -5.54
C LEU A 204 -25.49 -34.27 -4.67
N TRP A 205 -25.05 -33.13 -4.12
CA TRP A 205 -25.88 -32.24 -3.34
C TRP A 205 -25.66 -30.78 -3.76
N LEU A 206 -26.70 -29.98 -3.55
CA LEU A 206 -26.72 -28.54 -3.84
C LEU A 206 -27.15 -27.80 -2.59
N GLY A 207 -26.29 -26.89 -2.10
CA GLY A 207 -26.62 -25.94 -1.05
C GLY A 207 -26.77 -24.53 -1.63
N TRP A 208 -27.67 -23.72 -1.09
CA TRP A 208 -27.79 -22.32 -1.48
C TRP A 208 -28.23 -21.43 -0.33
N GLU A 209 -27.75 -20.19 -0.38
CA GLU A 209 -28.11 -19.10 0.53
C GLU A 209 -28.81 -18.01 -0.28
N ARG A 210 -29.94 -17.53 0.24
CA ARG A 210 -30.68 -16.41 -0.35
C ARG A 210 -30.15 -15.08 0.15
N LEU A 211 -30.47 -13.98 -0.53
CA LEU A 211 -30.08 -12.63 -0.09
C LEU A 211 -30.65 -12.23 1.29
N ASP A 212 -31.71 -12.90 1.75
CA ASP A 212 -32.25 -12.71 3.11
C ASP A 212 -31.51 -13.53 4.18
N GLY A 213 -30.40 -14.20 3.82
CA GLY A 213 -29.59 -15.05 4.68
C GLY A 213 -30.14 -16.47 4.85
N THR A 214 -31.31 -16.80 4.27
CA THR A 214 -31.88 -18.13 4.46
C THR A 214 -31.13 -19.19 3.64
N ARG A 215 -30.65 -20.24 4.31
CA ARG A 215 -30.01 -21.39 3.67
C ARG A 215 -31.00 -22.51 3.38
N ARG A 216 -30.76 -23.23 2.29
CA ARG A 216 -31.44 -24.48 1.92
C ARG A 216 -30.47 -25.41 1.23
N ASP A 217 -30.80 -26.69 1.22
CA ASP A 217 -30.11 -27.70 0.45
C ASP A 217 -31.09 -28.66 -0.25
N THR A 218 -30.58 -29.40 -1.23
CA THR A 218 -31.28 -30.55 -1.80
C THR A 218 -30.29 -31.63 -2.23
N GLN A 219 -30.67 -32.87 -1.95
CA GLN A 219 -29.93 -34.09 -2.34
C GLN A 219 -30.47 -34.68 -3.65
N ARG A 220 -31.38 -33.98 -4.34
CA ARG A 220 -32.01 -34.43 -5.58
C ARG A 220 -31.31 -33.86 -6.82
N VAL A 221 -29.99 -33.75 -6.77
CA VAL A 221 -29.22 -33.37 -7.95
C VAL A 221 -29.12 -34.58 -8.88
N ILE A 222 -29.55 -34.39 -10.14
CA ILE A 222 -29.61 -35.46 -11.14
C ILE A 222 -28.25 -35.64 -11.81
N GLU A 223 -27.63 -34.51 -12.14
CA GLU A 223 -26.35 -34.41 -12.80
C GLU A 223 -25.73 -33.06 -12.41
N ALA A 224 -24.40 -33.01 -12.31
CA ALA A 224 -23.66 -31.77 -12.19
C ALA A 224 -22.41 -31.82 -13.06
N ALA A 225 -22.26 -30.81 -13.91
CA ALA A 225 -21.04 -30.57 -14.66
C ALA A 225 -20.38 -29.28 -14.16
N THR A 226 -19.16 -29.36 -13.64
CA THR A 226 -18.34 -28.20 -13.30
C THR A 226 -17.13 -28.09 -14.21
N THR A 227 -16.71 -26.86 -14.48
CA THR A 227 -15.51 -26.55 -15.25
C THR A 227 -14.71 -25.51 -14.51
N HIS A 228 -13.43 -25.76 -14.35
CA HIS A 228 -12.48 -24.84 -13.74
C HIS A 228 -11.43 -24.46 -14.77
N GLU A 229 -11.12 -23.17 -14.84
CA GLU A 229 -10.09 -22.63 -15.72
C GLU A 229 -9.09 -21.84 -14.88
N HIS A 230 -7.82 -21.85 -15.30
CA HIS A 230 -6.77 -21.13 -14.56
C HIS A 230 -7.12 -19.64 -14.39
N THR A 231 -7.78 -19.02 -15.37
CA THR A 231 -8.20 -17.60 -15.32
C THR A 231 -9.38 -17.32 -14.38
N ALA A 232 -9.53 -18.04 -13.26
CA ALA A 232 -10.62 -17.92 -12.29
C ALA A 232 -12.06 -18.12 -12.84
N MET A 233 -12.21 -18.51 -14.10
CA MET A 233 -13.51 -18.69 -14.76
C MET A 233 -14.07 -20.07 -14.45
N HIS A 234 -14.58 -20.23 -13.24
CA HIS A 234 -15.25 -21.44 -12.82
C HIS A 234 -16.73 -21.40 -13.19
N GLY A 235 -17.25 -22.53 -13.64
CA GLY A 235 -18.64 -22.67 -14.07
C GLY A 235 -19.26 -23.98 -13.62
N GLY A 236 -20.56 -23.97 -13.38
CA GLY A 236 -21.30 -25.17 -12.99
C GLY A 236 -22.66 -25.22 -13.67
N ASN A 237 -23.14 -26.42 -14.00
CA ASN A 237 -24.48 -26.64 -14.54
C ASN A 237 -25.20 -27.78 -13.82
N PRO A 238 -25.47 -27.69 -12.50
CA PRO A 238 -26.26 -28.71 -11.82
C PRO A 238 -27.70 -28.74 -12.35
N VAL A 239 -28.23 -29.95 -12.49
CA VAL A 239 -29.60 -30.26 -12.91
C VAL A 239 -30.37 -30.75 -11.70
N VAL A 240 -31.47 -30.08 -11.38
CA VAL A 240 -32.34 -30.39 -10.24
C VAL A 240 -33.81 -30.48 -10.68
N PRO A 241 -34.70 -31.13 -9.91
CA PRO A 241 -36.13 -31.07 -10.19
C PRO A 241 -36.64 -29.62 -10.12
N ALA A 242 -37.45 -29.20 -11.09
CA ALA A 242 -37.92 -27.82 -11.23
C ALA A 242 -38.76 -27.27 -10.06
N ARG A 243 -39.14 -28.14 -9.11
CA ARG A 243 -39.85 -27.77 -7.87
C ARG A 243 -38.92 -27.32 -6.74
N GLU A 244 -37.63 -27.62 -6.82
CA GLU A 244 -36.65 -27.31 -5.77
C GLU A 244 -36.16 -25.86 -5.85
N VAL A 245 -36.17 -25.28 -7.06
CA VAL A 245 -35.60 -23.96 -7.36
C VAL A 245 -36.62 -23.14 -8.13
N SER A 246 -36.87 -21.91 -7.69
CA SER A 246 -37.71 -20.93 -8.38
C SER A 246 -36.87 -19.94 -9.18
N THR A 247 -37.38 -19.46 -10.31
CA THR A 247 -36.77 -18.33 -11.04
C THR A 247 -36.85 -17.01 -10.26
N ASP A 248 -37.76 -16.93 -9.29
CA ASP A 248 -37.94 -15.74 -8.44
C ASP A 248 -37.00 -15.72 -7.23
N ASP A 249 -36.24 -16.79 -7.02
CA ASP A 249 -35.31 -16.86 -5.90
C ASP A 249 -34.09 -15.98 -6.21
N VAL A 250 -33.78 -15.06 -5.29
CA VAL A 250 -32.57 -14.23 -5.38
C VAL A 250 -31.54 -14.81 -4.42
N PHE A 251 -30.45 -15.30 -4.97
CA PHE A 251 -29.43 -16.05 -4.26
C PHE A 251 -28.25 -15.16 -3.93
N ALA A 252 -27.76 -15.27 -2.70
CA ALA A 252 -26.46 -14.75 -2.31
C ALA A 252 -25.35 -15.70 -2.79
N GLU A 253 -25.58 -17.01 -2.72
CA GLU A 253 -24.56 -18.00 -3.01
C GLU A 253 -25.17 -19.39 -3.28
N ILE A 254 -24.49 -20.18 -4.10
CA ILE A 254 -24.75 -21.59 -4.36
C ILE A 254 -23.46 -22.37 -4.26
N VAL A 255 -23.58 -23.58 -3.75
CA VAL A 255 -22.51 -24.55 -3.72
C VAL A 255 -22.98 -25.92 -4.19
N VAL A 256 -22.11 -26.55 -4.98
CA VAL A 256 -22.26 -27.90 -5.52
C VAL A 256 -21.21 -28.78 -4.87
N GLY A 257 -21.62 -29.92 -4.33
CA GLY A 257 -20.72 -30.94 -3.80
C GLY A 257 -21.11 -32.35 -4.22
N ALA A 258 -20.16 -33.27 -4.02
CA ALA A 258 -20.26 -34.70 -4.29
C ALA A 258 -19.62 -35.48 -3.15
N GLY A 259 -20.41 -36.25 -2.40
CA GLY A 259 -19.91 -36.82 -1.15
C GLY A 259 -19.43 -35.71 -0.21
N ASP A 260 -18.22 -35.90 0.32
CA ASP A 260 -17.55 -34.94 1.21
C ASP A 260 -16.73 -33.89 0.44
N THR A 261 -16.77 -33.90 -0.91
CA THR A 261 -15.97 -33.02 -1.76
C THR A 261 -16.79 -31.84 -2.27
N LEU A 262 -16.27 -30.63 -2.09
CA LEU A 262 -16.83 -29.45 -2.75
C LEU A 262 -16.33 -29.34 -4.18
N LEU A 263 -17.25 -29.18 -5.11
CA LEU A 263 -16.92 -29.06 -6.53
C LEU A 263 -16.84 -27.60 -6.95
N LEU A 264 -17.82 -26.81 -6.55
CA LEU A 264 -17.90 -25.41 -6.95
C LEU A 264 -18.73 -24.61 -5.97
N ARG A 265 -18.23 -23.43 -5.65
CA ARG A 265 -18.96 -22.35 -5.00
C ARG A 265 -19.08 -21.17 -5.94
N GLY A 266 -20.23 -20.51 -5.93
CA GLY A 266 -20.45 -19.36 -6.79
C GLY A 266 -21.85 -18.78 -6.73
N GLU A 267 -22.15 -17.93 -7.70
CA GLU A 267 -23.46 -17.28 -7.85
C GLU A 267 -24.24 -17.86 -9.03
N ILE A 268 -25.58 -17.72 -8.99
CA ILE A 268 -26.42 -18.06 -10.13
C ILE A 268 -26.33 -16.98 -11.19
N GLU A 269 -25.99 -17.40 -12.41
CA GLU A 269 -26.12 -16.58 -13.61
C GLU A 269 -27.53 -16.71 -14.20
N ALA A 270 -28.07 -17.93 -14.27
CA ALA A 270 -29.42 -18.19 -14.78
C ALA A 270 -30.01 -19.50 -14.25
N VAL A 271 -31.33 -19.54 -14.04
CA VAL A 271 -32.08 -20.79 -13.87
C VAL A 271 -32.89 -21.04 -15.15
N LYS A 272 -32.61 -22.14 -15.84
CA LYS A 272 -33.33 -22.55 -17.05
C LYS A 272 -34.19 -23.76 -16.74
N PRO A 273 -35.52 -23.63 -16.66
CA PRO A 273 -36.38 -24.81 -16.61
C PRO A 273 -36.23 -25.56 -17.92
N ASP A 274 -35.82 -26.83 -17.84
CA ASP A 274 -35.82 -27.70 -19.01
C ASP A 274 -37.27 -27.94 -19.44
N THR A 275 -37.47 -28.23 -20.73
CA THR A 275 -38.81 -28.34 -21.34
C THR A 275 -39.84 -28.99 -20.41
N PRO A 276 -41.12 -28.55 -20.41
CA PRO A 276 -42.15 -29.00 -19.45
C PRO A 276 -42.38 -30.52 -19.33
N ALA A 277 -41.77 -31.30 -20.22
CA ALA A 277 -41.85 -32.76 -20.27
C ALA A 277 -40.92 -33.49 -19.28
N THR A 278 -39.77 -32.91 -18.88
CA THR A 278 -38.82 -33.60 -17.98
C THR A 278 -39.06 -33.26 -16.51
N GLY A 279 -39.57 -32.06 -16.21
CA GLY A 279 -39.76 -31.60 -14.83
C GLY A 279 -38.45 -31.24 -14.12
N GLU A 280 -37.42 -30.92 -14.90
CA GLU A 280 -36.05 -30.60 -14.48
C GLU A 280 -35.74 -29.12 -14.74
N ALA A 281 -34.73 -28.60 -14.05
CA ALA A 281 -34.19 -27.26 -14.24
C ALA A 281 -32.67 -27.33 -14.17
N THR A 282 -32.02 -26.70 -15.13
CA THR A 282 -30.57 -26.51 -15.16
C THR A 282 -30.23 -25.15 -14.55
N ILE A 283 -29.33 -25.13 -13.57
CA ILE A 283 -28.85 -23.90 -12.94
C ILE A 283 -27.47 -23.59 -13.52
N LYS A 284 -27.30 -22.43 -14.14
CA LYS A 284 -26.00 -21.95 -14.62
C LYS A 284 -25.32 -21.18 -13.49
N LEU A 285 -24.20 -21.70 -13.01
CA LEU A 285 -23.40 -21.16 -11.91
C LEU A 285 -22.08 -20.59 -12.43
N ARG A 286 -21.60 -19.55 -11.76
CA ARG A 286 -20.25 -19.00 -11.95
C ARG A 286 -19.56 -18.82 -10.61
N GLY A 287 -18.31 -19.25 -10.54
CA GLY A 287 -17.52 -19.10 -9.33
C GLY A 287 -16.98 -17.68 -9.11
N PRO A 288 -15.94 -17.53 -8.28
CA PRO A 288 -15.35 -16.25 -7.88
C PRO A 288 -15.05 -15.26 -9.02
N GLY A 289 -14.71 -15.75 -10.22
CA GLY A 289 -14.47 -14.89 -11.38
C GLY A 289 -15.65 -13.97 -11.75
N LEU A 290 -16.90 -14.37 -11.45
CA LEU A 290 -18.06 -13.49 -11.67
C LEU A 290 -18.10 -12.32 -10.68
N GLN A 291 -17.69 -12.52 -9.44
CA GLN A 291 -17.59 -11.44 -8.45
C GLN A 291 -16.55 -10.43 -8.91
N LEU A 292 -15.36 -10.90 -9.29
CA LEU A 292 -14.28 -10.08 -9.85
C LEU A 292 -14.70 -9.30 -11.11
N THR A 293 -15.61 -9.85 -11.93
CA THR A 293 -16.09 -9.19 -13.14
C THR A 293 -17.11 -8.07 -12.83
N ARG A 294 -17.81 -8.17 -11.70
CA ARG A 294 -18.81 -7.18 -11.26
C ARG A 294 -18.22 -6.10 -10.35
N SER A 295 -17.10 -6.40 -9.70
CA SER A 295 -16.35 -5.46 -8.88
C SER A 295 -15.25 -4.79 -9.68
N GLY A 296 -14.74 -3.68 -9.18
CA GLY A 296 -13.65 -2.91 -9.77
C GLY A 296 -13.20 -1.85 -8.78
N PRO A 297 -12.06 -1.20 -9.04
CA PRO A 297 -11.54 -0.21 -8.13
C PRO A 297 -12.50 0.97 -8.10
N GLY A 298 -12.77 1.49 -6.90
CA GLY A 298 -13.68 2.62 -6.72
C GLY A 298 -13.20 3.89 -7.43
N GLN A 299 -11.90 3.98 -7.75
CA GLN A 299 -11.22 5.04 -8.50
C GLN A 299 -10.09 4.43 -9.36
N PRO A 300 -9.67 5.07 -10.47
CA PRO A 300 -8.48 4.67 -11.22
C PRO A 300 -7.24 4.51 -10.33
N VAL A 301 -6.56 3.37 -10.47
CA VAL A 301 -5.32 3.05 -9.74
C VAL A 301 -4.16 3.16 -10.72
N THR A 302 -3.05 3.79 -10.33
CA THR A 302 -1.87 3.88 -11.20
C THR A 302 -0.64 3.38 -10.47
N TYR A 303 0.03 2.40 -11.08
CA TYR A 303 1.32 1.88 -10.63
C TYR A 303 2.44 2.42 -11.51
N SER A 304 3.61 2.67 -10.94
CA SER A 304 4.84 3.04 -11.66
C SER A 304 6.05 2.71 -10.79
N ASN A 305 7.18 2.35 -11.40
CA ASN A 305 8.43 2.06 -10.71
C ASN A 305 8.30 0.98 -9.62
N ILE A 306 7.54 -0.08 -9.93
CA ILE A 306 7.23 -1.18 -9.01
C ILE A 306 7.30 -2.51 -9.76
N ALA A 307 7.69 -3.60 -9.09
CA ALA A 307 7.63 -4.92 -9.70
C ALA A 307 6.18 -5.37 -9.85
N TYR A 308 5.83 -6.10 -10.93
CA TYR A 308 4.42 -6.46 -11.14
C TYR A 308 3.86 -7.36 -10.03
N HIS A 309 4.67 -8.23 -9.43
CA HIS A 309 4.21 -9.07 -8.33
C HIS A 309 3.84 -8.22 -7.10
N ASP A 310 4.64 -7.21 -6.77
CA ASP A 310 4.31 -6.24 -5.71
C ASP A 310 3.08 -5.40 -6.06
N ALA A 311 2.91 -5.02 -7.33
CA ALA A 311 1.72 -4.31 -7.79
C ALA A 311 0.44 -5.16 -7.70
N ILE A 312 0.53 -6.48 -7.96
CA ILE A 312 -0.59 -7.41 -7.80
C ILE A 312 -0.94 -7.59 -6.32
N ASP A 313 0.07 -7.73 -5.46
CA ASP A 313 -0.11 -7.86 -4.01
C ASP A 313 -0.79 -6.61 -3.43
N ASP A 314 -0.28 -5.43 -3.77
CA ASP A 314 -0.87 -4.14 -3.38
C ASP A 314 -2.29 -3.97 -3.94
N TYR A 315 -2.53 -4.34 -5.20
CA TYR A 315 -3.86 -4.24 -5.81
C TYR A 315 -4.89 -5.08 -5.06
N CYS A 316 -4.54 -6.34 -4.75
CA CYS A 316 -5.43 -7.25 -4.02
C CYS A 316 -5.69 -6.76 -2.58
N ALA A 317 -4.66 -6.22 -1.91
CA ALA A 317 -4.74 -5.80 -0.52
C ALA A 317 -5.46 -4.46 -0.31
N ASN A 318 -5.23 -3.49 -1.20
CA ASN A 318 -5.54 -2.08 -0.93
C ASN A 318 -6.48 -1.43 -1.95
N GLU A 319 -6.48 -1.87 -3.20
CA GLU A 319 -7.10 -1.12 -4.31
C GLU A 319 -8.33 -1.80 -4.91
N SER A 320 -8.42 -3.13 -4.79
CA SER A 320 -9.55 -3.93 -5.26
C SER A 320 -10.87 -3.49 -4.60
N GLY A 321 -11.94 -3.45 -5.40
CA GLY A 321 -13.30 -3.23 -4.88
C GLY A 321 -13.87 -4.42 -4.11
N THR A 322 -13.27 -5.60 -4.31
CA THR A 322 -13.57 -6.85 -3.61
C THR A 322 -12.48 -7.19 -2.60
N THR A 323 -12.84 -7.71 -1.43
CA THR A 323 -11.85 -8.30 -0.51
C THR A 323 -11.27 -9.55 -1.15
N ILE A 324 -9.99 -9.48 -1.54
CA ILE A 324 -9.25 -10.58 -2.15
C ILE A 324 -8.17 -11.02 -1.14
N ASP A 325 -8.16 -12.30 -0.79
CA ASP A 325 -7.04 -12.90 -0.07
C ASP A 325 -6.04 -13.43 -1.11
N ALA A 326 -4.88 -12.78 -1.21
CA ALA A 326 -3.92 -13.03 -2.26
C ALA A 326 -2.61 -13.62 -1.71
N THR A 327 -2.12 -14.66 -2.38
CA THR A 327 -0.75 -15.17 -2.23
C THR A 327 -0.01 -14.93 -3.53
N VAL A 328 0.90 -13.96 -3.55
CA VAL A 328 1.66 -13.60 -4.75
C VAL A 328 3.11 -14.07 -4.62
N HIS A 329 3.53 -14.97 -5.52
CA HIS A 329 4.90 -15.48 -5.57
C HIS A 329 5.76 -14.60 -6.46
N ALA A 330 6.88 -14.12 -5.92
CA ALA A 330 7.86 -13.38 -6.69
C ALA A 330 8.45 -14.28 -7.80
N PRO A 331 8.50 -13.82 -9.05
CA PRO A 331 9.06 -14.61 -10.14
C PRO A 331 10.56 -14.85 -9.92
N PRO A 332 11.09 -16.05 -10.25
CA PRO A 332 12.54 -16.25 -10.26
C PRO A 332 13.18 -15.29 -11.26
N THR A 333 14.32 -14.71 -10.88
CA THR A 333 15.03 -13.75 -11.72
C THR A 333 16.32 -14.34 -12.29
N THR A 334 16.58 -14.07 -13.56
CA THR A 334 17.83 -14.37 -14.26
C THR A 334 18.47 -13.09 -14.80
N VAL A 335 19.79 -13.01 -14.70
CA VAL A 335 20.56 -11.88 -15.21
C VAL A 335 20.58 -11.93 -16.74
N LYS A 336 20.00 -10.91 -17.39
CA LYS A 336 19.95 -10.79 -18.85
C LYS A 336 21.07 -9.94 -19.41
N SER A 337 21.59 -9.00 -18.62
CA SER A 337 22.84 -8.31 -18.91
C SER A 337 23.60 -8.04 -17.62
N ASP A 338 24.91 -8.25 -17.63
CA ASP A 338 25.77 -8.00 -16.48
C ASP A 338 26.83 -6.97 -16.87
N ASP A 339 26.90 -5.86 -16.12
CA ASP A 339 27.86 -4.76 -16.29
C ASP A 339 28.06 -4.36 -17.77
N THR A 340 26.96 -4.21 -18.51
CA THR A 340 26.99 -3.92 -19.94
C THR A 340 27.03 -2.41 -20.17
N GLU A 341 28.04 -1.93 -20.89
CA GLU A 341 28.18 -0.51 -21.26
C GLU A 341 26.99 -0.05 -22.12
N VAL A 342 26.36 1.06 -21.74
CA VAL A 342 25.21 1.66 -22.45
C VAL A 342 25.53 2.99 -23.11
N THR A 343 26.66 3.61 -22.76
CA THR A 343 27.20 4.80 -23.41
C THR A 343 27.95 4.44 -24.70
N ASN A 344 28.07 5.41 -25.61
CA ASN A 344 28.84 5.25 -26.84
C ASN A 344 30.35 5.31 -26.50
N PRO A 345 31.22 4.46 -27.08
CA PRO A 345 32.68 4.46 -26.80
C PRO A 345 33.42 5.76 -27.12
N THR A 346 32.74 6.77 -27.68
CA THR A 346 33.29 8.11 -27.86
C THR A 346 32.38 9.07 -27.10
N PHE A 347 32.79 9.46 -25.89
CA PHE A 347 32.07 10.43 -25.09
C PHE A 347 32.01 11.78 -25.84
N ASP A 348 30.80 12.26 -26.10
CA ASP A 348 30.54 13.65 -26.45
C ASP A 348 29.48 14.18 -25.47
N GLY A 349 29.82 15.19 -24.68
CA GLY A 349 28.92 15.72 -23.65
C GLY A 349 27.57 16.15 -24.23
N ALA A 350 27.55 16.61 -25.48
CA ALA A 350 26.34 17.02 -26.20
C ALA A 350 25.36 15.86 -26.50
N ASP A 351 25.85 14.62 -26.59
CA ASP A 351 25.03 13.44 -26.85
C ASP A 351 24.29 12.94 -25.60
N LEU A 352 24.74 13.35 -24.41
CA LEU A 352 24.20 12.93 -23.11
C LEU A 352 23.44 14.02 -22.38
N TYR A 353 23.75 15.28 -22.72
CA TYR A 353 23.19 16.46 -22.08
C TYR A 353 23.24 17.65 -23.03
N SER A 354 22.10 18.30 -23.25
CA SER A 354 21.99 19.51 -24.06
C SER A 354 21.65 20.71 -23.17
N PRO A 355 22.66 21.48 -22.72
CA PRO A 355 22.42 22.65 -21.86
C PRO A 355 21.56 23.69 -22.59
N ALA A 356 20.73 24.40 -21.83
CA ALA A 356 20.07 25.59 -22.35
C ALA A 356 21.10 26.71 -22.62
N ALA A 357 20.76 27.68 -23.48
CA ALA A 357 21.69 28.77 -23.79
C ALA A 357 22.02 29.65 -22.57
N ASP A 358 21.08 29.72 -21.60
CA ASP A 358 21.19 30.44 -20.34
C ASP A 358 21.70 29.58 -19.17
N GLU A 359 22.22 28.39 -19.46
CA GLU A 359 22.77 27.49 -18.45
C GLU A 359 24.31 27.54 -18.44
N PRO A 360 24.96 27.67 -17.26
CA PRO A 360 26.41 27.76 -17.16
C PRO A 360 27.11 26.40 -17.29
N VAL A 361 26.81 25.62 -18.34
CA VAL A 361 27.51 24.37 -18.68
C VAL A 361 27.96 24.39 -20.13
N ALA A 362 29.21 23.99 -20.36
CA ALA A 362 29.66 23.60 -21.70
C ALA A 362 29.57 22.08 -21.87
N ALA A 363 28.80 21.64 -22.86
CA ALA A 363 28.66 20.24 -23.27
C ALA A 363 29.08 20.08 -24.74
N ALA A 364 30.38 20.01 -25.01
CA ALA A 364 30.91 19.89 -26.37
C ALA A 364 32.34 19.34 -26.36
N PHE A 365 32.79 18.77 -27.47
CA PHE A 365 34.17 18.31 -27.68
C PHE A 365 34.63 17.22 -26.67
N GLY A 366 33.71 16.37 -26.23
CA GLY A 366 34.03 15.31 -25.26
C GLY A 366 34.28 15.82 -23.85
N GLN A 367 33.65 16.93 -23.45
CA GLN A 367 33.68 17.41 -22.08
C GLN A 367 32.31 17.92 -21.60
N LEU A 368 32.04 17.74 -20.30
CA LEU A 368 31.03 18.48 -19.54
C LEU A 368 31.76 19.38 -18.54
N LYS A 369 31.57 20.69 -18.61
CA LYS A 369 32.32 21.66 -17.79
C LYS A 369 31.43 22.73 -17.19
N ALA A 370 31.58 22.99 -15.89
CA ALA A 370 30.94 24.11 -15.23
C ALA A 370 31.55 25.43 -15.72
N LEU A 371 30.73 26.38 -16.11
CA LEU A 371 31.17 27.69 -16.57
C LEU A 371 31.11 28.72 -15.43
N PRO A 372 31.97 29.76 -15.46
CA PRO A 372 31.87 30.85 -14.50
C PRO A 372 30.53 31.59 -14.59
N THR A 373 29.88 31.79 -13.44
CA THR A 373 28.62 32.55 -13.28
C THR A 373 28.84 33.90 -12.60
N SER A 374 30.06 34.15 -12.11
CA SER A 374 30.44 35.40 -11.48
C SER A 374 31.80 35.86 -11.99
N PHE A 375 31.86 37.14 -12.34
CA PHE A 375 32.96 37.78 -13.02
C PHE A 375 33.41 38.96 -12.17
N THR A 376 34.50 38.76 -11.42
CA THR A 376 35.09 39.81 -10.59
C THR A 376 36.30 40.40 -11.29
N ALA A 377 36.27 41.70 -11.53
CA ALA A 377 37.46 42.50 -11.80
C ALA A 377 37.98 43.03 -10.46
N VAL A 378 39.24 42.74 -10.14
CA VAL A 378 39.88 43.19 -8.89
C VAL A 378 41.17 43.92 -9.15
N ASN A 379 41.52 44.80 -8.21
CA ASN A 379 42.76 45.58 -8.25
C ASN A 379 42.87 46.46 -9.51
N TRP A 380 43.97 47.20 -9.59
CA TRP A 380 44.24 48.08 -10.73
C TRP A 380 44.71 47.34 -11.98
N ASP A 381 45.02 46.04 -11.90
CA ASP A 381 45.44 45.21 -13.05
C ASP A 381 44.27 44.84 -13.98
N ASP A 382 43.05 44.75 -13.45
CA ASP A 382 41.83 44.47 -14.22
C ASP A 382 41.05 45.75 -14.59
N PHE A 383 41.55 46.91 -14.16
CA PHE A 383 40.91 48.21 -14.40
C PHE A 383 41.66 49.01 -15.48
N ASP A 384 40.88 49.59 -16.39
CA ASP A 384 41.34 50.58 -17.36
C ASP A 384 40.78 51.97 -17.01
N GLY A 385 41.32 53.04 -17.59
CA GLY A 385 40.77 54.40 -17.46
C GLY A 385 41.75 55.44 -16.91
N LEU A 386 41.22 56.55 -16.41
CA LEU A 386 41.98 57.62 -15.76
C LEU A 386 41.75 57.54 -14.26
N TYR A 387 42.67 56.95 -13.49
CA TYR A 387 42.61 56.91 -12.03
C TYR A 387 44.01 56.95 -11.41
N THR A 388 44.07 57.21 -10.10
CA THR A 388 45.32 57.08 -9.33
C THR A 388 45.31 55.77 -8.56
N GLN A 389 46.33 54.93 -8.76
CA GLN A 389 46.54 53.74 -7.94
C GLN A 389 46.85 54.15 -6.50
N VAL A 390 46.23 53.49 -5.52
CA VAL A 390 46.53 53.70 -4.10
C VAL A 390 47.00 52.39 -3.48
N THR A 391 48.07 52.47 -2.69
CA THR A 391 48.65 51.35 -1.94
C THR A 391 48.86 51.74 -0.46
N THR A 392 49.16 50.78 0.42
CA THR A 392 49.39 50.94 1.89
C THR A 392 50.29 52.11 2.34
N GLY A 393 51.04 52.75 1.43
CA GLY A 393 51.88 53.91 1.73
C GLY A 393 51.19 55.28 1.62
N ASP A 394 49.98 55.38 1.05
CA ASP A 394 49.44 56.65 0.53
C ASP A 394 48.35 57.36 1.37
N THR A 395 47.76 56.76 2.42
CA THR A 395 46.64 57.40 3.18
C THR A 395 46.50 56.97 4.67
N ASP A 396 45.63 57.69 5.42
CA ASP A 396 45.33 57.66 6.87
C ASP A 396 44.71 56.34 7.44
N GLY A 397 45.10 55.16 6.93
CA GLY A 397 44.66 53.85 7.46
C GLY A 397 43.30 53.35 6.94
N THR A 398 42.76 53.98 5.90
CA THR A 398 41.51 53.56 5.23
C THR A 398 41.68 52.38 4.27
N LEU A 399 42.91 52.04 3.88
CA LEU A 399 43.23 50.98 2.92
C LEU A 399 43.29 49.58 3.55
N ASP A 400 43.29 49.48 4.88
CA ASP A 400 43.30 48.21 5.63
C ASP A 400 42.05 47.34 5.36
N TYR A 401 41.05 47.91 4.69
CA TYR A 401 39.79 47.26 4.34
C TYR A 401 39.67 46.93 2.84
N TYR A 402 40.68 47.20 2.00
CA TYR A 402 40.60 46.91 0.55
C TYR A 402 41.36 45.62 0.22
N ILE A 403 40.94 44.95 -0.86
CA ILE A 403 41.59 43.74 -1.40
C ILE A 403 43.07 44.04 -1.65
N ASP A 404 43.96 43.18 -1.16
CA ASP A 404 45.42 43.31 -1.29
C ASP A 404 45.97 44.65 -0.76
N PHE A 405 45.16 45.41 -0.02
CA PHE A 405 45.43 46.80 0.36
C PHE A 405 45.65 47.75 -0.84
N GLU A 406 45.06 47.41 -1.98
CA GLU A 406 45.14 48.17 -3.22
C GLU A 406 43.75 48.64 -3.67
N GLY A 407 43.70 49.74 -4.41
CA GLY A 407 42.46 50.24 -5.00
C GLY A 407 42.69 51.35 -6.02
N ALA A 408 41.68 51.57 -6.85
CA ALA A 408 41.63 52.70 -7.77
C ALA A 408 40.98 53.90 -7.08
N ARG A 409 41.72 55.02 -7.01
CA ARG A 409 41.18 56.33 -6.61
C ARG A 409 40.76 57.11 -7.84
N VAL A 410 39.46 57.30 -7.94
CA VAL A 410 38.81 58.09 -8.98
C VAL A 410 38.57 59.50 -8.44
N THR A 411 39.29 60.48 -8.98
CA THR A 411 39.18 61.90 -8.61
C THR A 411 38.20 62.65 -9.54
N PRO A 412 37.90 63.94 -9.33
CA PRO A 412 37.10 64.72 -10.27
C PRO A 412 37.53 64.60 -11.75
N ASN A 413 36.61 64.15 -12.63
CA ASN A 413 36.82 63.89 -14.07
C ASN A 413 37.67 62.66 -14.42
N ASP A 414 37.97 61.81 -13.45
CA ASP A 414 38.58 60.50 -13.63
C ASP A 414 37.50 59.42 -13.84
N ASN A 415 37.91 58.26 -14.37
CA ASN A 415 37.06 57.08 -14.49
C ASN A 415 37.84 55.79 -14.28
N VAL A 416 37.09 54.73 -13.95
CA VAL A 416 37.57 53.36 -13.92
C VAL A 416 36.63 52.51 -14.76
N THR A 417 37.19 51.66 -15.61
CA THR A 417 36.46 50.77 -16.51
C THR A 417 36.90 49.34 -16.29
N ALA A 418 35.96 48.41 -16.39
CA ALA A 418 36.20 46.97 -16.34
C ALA A 418 35.39 46.29 -17.43
N THR A 419 35.89 45.19 -17.98
CA THR A 419 35.17 44.44 -19.02
C THR A 419 34.83 43.03 -18.57
N VAL A 420 33.68 42.53 -19.01
CA VAL A 420 33.23 41.15 -18.78
C VAL A 420 32.85 40.51 -20.11
N THR A 421 33.10 39.21 -20.25
CA THR A 421 32.66 38.42 -21.40
C THR A 421 32.06 37.12 -20.89
N PRO A 422 30.72 37.03 -20.74
CA PRO A 422 30.09 35.83 -20.22
C PRO A 422 30.24 34.67 -21.24
N PRO A 423 30.44 33.42 -20.77
CA PRO A 423 30.62 32.27 -21.66
C PRO A 423 29.28 31.60 -22.06
N TYR A 424 28.16 32.09 -21.54
CA TYR A 424 26.78 31.65 -21.82
C TYR A 424 25.85 32.89 -21.77
N ASP A 425 24.59 32.74 -22.19
CA ASP A 425 23.66 33.86 -22.22
C ASP A 425 23.12 34.16 -20.81
N ILE A 426 23.10 35.42 -20.39
CA ILE A 426 22.52 35.84 -19.11
C ILE A 426 21.35 36.77 -19.40
N PRO A 427 20.10 36.32 -19.18
CA PRO A 427 18.92 37.16 -19.29
C PRO A 427 19.07 38.45 -18.47
N ALA A 428 18.60 39.58 -19.00
CA ALA A 428 18.78 40.90 -18.40
C ALA A 428 18.25 40.97 -16.96
N ASP A 429 17.12 40.32 -16.69
CA ASP A 429 16.50 40.23 -15.36
C ASP A 429 17.29 39.36 -14.36
N ARG A 430 18.31 38.64 -14.85
CA ARG A 430 19.21 37.83 -14.04
C ARG A 430 20.58 38.47 -13.82
N VAL A 431 20.90 39.60 -14.43
CA VAL A 431 22.21 40.25 -14.24
C VAL A 431 22.27 40.96 -12.90
N GLY A 432 23.13 40.48 -12.01
CA GLY A 432 23.48 41.12 -10.75
C GLY A 432 24.79 41.89 -10.89
N ILE A 433 24.81 43.13 -10.38
CA ILE A 433 26.02 43.97 -10.38
C ILE A 433 26.29 44.43 -8.96
N LYS A 434 27.53 44.23 -8.51
CA LYS A 434 28.02 44.77 -7.25
C LYS A 434 29.36 45.46 -7.41
N VAL A 435 29.55 46.52 -6.63
CA VAL A 435 30.79 47.31 -6.62
C VAL A 435 31.25 47.43 -5.18
N ARG A 436 32.51 47.14 -4.94
CA ARG A 436 33.13 47.30 -3.64
C ARG A 436 33.98 48.56 -3.64
N GLY A 437 33.69 49.44 -2.70
CA GLY A 437 34.35 50.72 -2.63
C GLY A 437 33.80 51.62 -1.54
N ALA A 438 34.32 52.84 -1.46
CA ALA A 438 33.82 53.89 -0.58
C ALA A 438 34.03 55.28 -1.19
N VAL A 439 33.17 56.21 -0.80
CA VAL A 439 33.38 57.63 -1.05
C VAL A 439 34.09 58.24 0.15
N THR A 440 35.18 58.95 -0.09
CA THR A 440 35.96 59.67 0.93
C THR A 440 35.93 61.18 0.68
N GLY A 441 35.86 61.98 1.75
CA GLY A 441 35.76 63.45 1.66
C GLY A 441 34.41 64.00 2.11
N SER A 442 34.22 65.31 2.00
CA SER A 442 32.98 65.99 2.41
C SER A 442 32.40 66.82 1.25
N GLY A 443 31.40 66.28 0.56
CA GLY A 443 30.77 66.93 -0.60
C GLY A 443 29.53 66.16 -1.10
N SER A 444 28.81 66.74 -2.06
CA SER A 444 27.80 66.01 -2.84
C SER A 444 28.52 65.15 -3.86
N THR A 445 28.23 63.85 -3.89
CA THR A 445 28.79 62.92 -4.88
C THR A 445 28.06 63.09 -6.20
N ASP A 446 28.82 63.34 -7.27
CA ASP A 446 28.37 63.26 -8.65
C ASP A 446 28.99 61.98 -9.24
N LEU A 447 28.55 60.85 -8.71
CA LEU A 447 29.01 59.52 -9.11
C LEU A 447 28.11 59.01 -10.23
N SER A 448 28.71 58.66 -11.36
CA SER A 448 28.04 57.95 -12.46
C SER A 448 28.58 56.54 -12.53
N VAL A 449 27.68 55.56 -12.43
CA VAL A 449 28.02 54.14 -12.61
C VAL A 449 27.16 53.59 -13.71
N THR A 450 27.79 53.18 -14.80
CA THR A 450 27.09 52.65 -15.97
C THR A 450 27.58 51.25 -16.32
N PHE A 451 26.69 50.46 -16.90
CA PHE A 451 27.04 49.18 -17.50
C PHE A 451 26.46 49.12 -18.91
N ASN A 452 27.36 48.98 -19.89
CA ASN A 452 27.06 49.08 -21.32
C ASN A 452 26.31 50.38 -21.70
N GLY A 453 26.58 51.47 -20.98
CA GLY A 453 25.94 52.78 -21.16
C GLY A 453 24.62 52.97 -20.41
N ASP A 454 24.08 51.95 -19.74
CA ASP A 454 22.91 52.06 -18.87
C ASP A 454 23.31 52.51 -17.47
N ASP A 455 22.67 53.56 -16.95
CA ASP A 455 22.93 54.09 -15.60
C ASP A 455 22.32 53.20 -14.51
N LEU A 456 23.17 52.74 -13.60
CA LEU A 456 22.82 51.77 -12.56
C LEU A 456 22.36 52.43 -11.24
N GLY A 457 22.66 53.71 -11.04
CA GLY A 457 22.30 54.42 -9.80
C GLY A 457 22.89 53.80 -8.52
N ILE A 458 24.06 53.15 -8.59
CA ILE A 458 24.72 52.51 -7.44
C ILE A 458 25.08 53.53 -6.38
N VAL A 459 24.74 53.21 -5.13
CA VAL A 459 25.20 53.95 -3.95
C VAL A 459 26.30 53.14 -3.27
N LEU A 460 27.51 53.69 -3.20
CA LEU A 460 28.63 53.03 -2.54
C LEU A 460 28.54 53.20 -1.01
N PRO A 461 28.48 52.11 -0.24
CA PRO A 461 28.60 52.15 1.22
C PRO A 461 30.05 52.44 1.66
N ALA A 462 30.30 52.59 2.96
CA ALA A 462 31.65 52.77 3.49
C ALA A 462 32.22 51.43 4.00
N PRO A 463 33.46 51.11 3.62
CA PRO A 463 33.75 50.19 2.50
C PRO A 463 32.97 48.88 2.61
N ASP A 464 32.04 48.65 1.68
CA ASP A 464 31.22 47.43 1.59
C ASP A 464 30.77 47.23 0.13
N TRP A 465 30.11 46.12 -0.19
CA TRP A 465 29.54 45.85 -1.51
C TRP A 465 28.24 46.66 -1.70
N GLY A 466 28.26 47.63 -2.61
CA GLY A 466 27.05 48.25 -3.14
C GLY A 466 26.46 47.39 -4.26
N SER A 467 25.14 47.35 -4.40
CA SER A 467 24.43 46.59 -5.43
C SER A 467 23.57 47.51 -6.32
N ALA A 468 23.37 47.11 -7.57
CA ALA A 468 22.32 47.65 -8.43
C ALA A 468 21.60 46.55 -9.19
N ASP A 469 20.37 46.88 -9.56
CA ASP A 469 19.58 46.13 -10.52
C ASP A 469 19.98 46.57 -11.93
N TYR A 470 20.18 45.62 -12.84
CA TYR A 470 20.40 45.90 -14.25
C TYR A 470 19.07 45.95 -15.01
N GLY A 471 18.87 47.00 -15.80
CA GLY A 471 17.64 47.20 -16.58
C GLY A 471 17.85 47.23 -18.09
N GLY A 472 19.02 46.80 -18.57
CA GLY A 472 19.37 46.79 -19.99
C GLY A 472 18.94 45.52 -20.74
N ASP A 473 19.71 45.15 -21.77
CA ASP A 473 19.45 43.98 -22.64
C ASP A 473 20.17 42.71 -22.14
N ASP A 474 19.81 41.53 -22.65
CA ASP A 474 20.46 40.26 -22.30
C ASP A 474 21.98 40.28 -22.59
N LEU A 475 22.76 39.60 -21.75
CA LEU A 475 24.20 39.43 -21.98
C LEU A 475 24.45 38.15 -22.78
N GLU A 476 24.77 38.31 -24.04
CA GLU A 476 24.99 37.23 -25.00
C GLU A 476 26.38 36.60 -24.81
N ALA A 477 26.44 35.27 -24.94
CA ALA A 477 27.67 34.51 -24.81
C ALA A 477 28.77 35.01 -25.76
N GLY A 478 29.97 35.24 -25.21
CA GLY A 478 31.15 35.65 -25.96
C GLY A 478 31.19 37.12 -26.38
N GLN A 479 30.18 37.93 -26.04
CA GLN A 479 30.21 39.39 -26.22
C GLN A 479 30.89 40.07 -25.04
N THR A 480 31.64 41.15 -25.31
CA THR A 480 32.31 41.92 -24.26
C THR A 480 31.46 43.11 -23.87
N TYR A 481 31.16 43.21 -22.57
CA TYR A 481 30.42 44.31 -21.96
C TYR A 481 31.34 45.14 -21.09
N GLU A 482 31.09 46.44 -21.04
CA GLU A 482 31.91 47.41 -20.31
C GLU A 482 31.14 47.96 -19.12
N PHE A 483 31.78 47.93 -17.96
CA PHE A 483 31.37 48.65 -16.77
C PHE A 483 32.21 49.91 -16.64
N GLU A 484 31.60 51.05 -16.38
CA GLU A 484 32.28 52.33 -16.14
C GLU A 484 31.80 52.96 -14.85
N LEU A 485 32.75 53.36 -14.00
CA LEU A 485 32.51 54.23 -12.85
C LEU A 485 33.29 55.53 -13.07
N ALA A 486 32.57 56.65 -13.09
CA ALA A 486 33.11 57.97 -13.37
C ALA A 486 32.68 58.99 -12.30
N SER A 487 33.55 59.97 -12.05
CA SER A 487 33.29 61.08 -11.13
C SER A 487 33.08 62.39 -11.88
N GLY A 488 31.96 63.06 -11.64
CA GLY A 488 31.58 64.34 -12.26
C GLY A 488 31.93 65.58 -11.43
N GLY A 489 32.20 66.69 -12.12
CA GLY A 489 32.30 68.05 -11.54
C GLY A 489 33.61 68.39 -10.81
N ASP A 490 33.75 69.64 -10.33
CA ASP A 490 34.84 70.10 -9.44
C ASP A 490 34.41 69.86 -7.98
N THR A 491 34.84 68.75 -7.37
CA THR A 491 34.36 68.34 -6.03
C THR A 491 35.50 67.88 -5.11
N ASP A 492 35.34 68.13 -3.79
CA ASP A 492 36.32 67.77 -2.74
C ASP A 492 36.12 66.33 -2.19
N TYR A 493 35.80 65.36 -3.05
CA TYR A 493 35.67 63.94 -2.66
C TYR A 493 36.43 63.04 -3.63
N ASP A 494 36.81 61.86 -3.16
CA ASP A 494 37.42 60.79 -3.94
C ASP A 494 36.59 59.51 -3.82
N ILE A 495 36.53 58.73 -4.89
CA ILE A 495 35.93 57.40 -4.88
C ILE A 495 37.05 56.37 -4.89
N LEU A 496 37.04 55.46 -3.93
CA LEU A 496 37.95 54.34 -3.83
C LEU A 496 37.18 53.07 -4.22
N VAL A 497 37.68 52.32 -5.20
CA VAL A 497 37.09 51.05 -5.67
C VAL A 497 38.20 50.00 -5.77
N ASP A 498 37.97 48.81 -5.25
CA ASP A 498 38.89 47.66 -5.39
C ASP A 498 38.30 46.48 -6.15
N ALA A 499 36.96 46.36 -6.22
CA ALA A 499 36.33 45.28 -6.96
C ALA A 499 35.02 45.68 -7.64
N ILE A 500 34.82 45.13 -8.83
CA ILE A 500 33.54 45.16 -9.55
C ILE A 500 33.19 43.72 -9.86
N ASN A 501 31.97 43.31 -9.50
CA ASN A 501 31.47 41.97 -9.76
C ASN A 501 30.17 42.02 -10.57
N ILE A 502 30.14 41.25 -11.64
CA ILE A 502 28.95 41.00 -12.45
C ILE A 502 28.66 39.51 -12.33
N TYR A 503 27.42 39.13 -12.06
CA TYR A 503 27.07 37.73 -11.85
C TYR A 503 25.65 37.41 -12.30
N ASP A 504 25.41 36.13 -12.56
CA ASP A 504 24.07 35.61 -12.81
C ASP A 504 23.37 35.32 -11.47
N THR A 505 22.26 36.00 -11.24
CA THR A 505 21.46 35.87 -10.02
C THR A 505 20.71 34.54 -9.92
N ALA A 506 20.60 33.75 -11.00
CA ALA A 506 20.15 32.35 -10.92
C ALA A 506 21.20 31.44 -10.26
N TYR A 507 22.47 31.84 -10.31
CA TYR A 507 23.61 31.11 -9.72
C TYR A 507 24.49 32.06 -8.88
N PRO A 508 23.92 32.71 -7.86
CA PRO A 508 24.59 33.78 -7.16
C PRO A 508 25.76 33.25 -6.33
N PRO A 509 26.87 34.01 -6.22
CA PRO A 509 27.90 33.73 -5.23
C PRO A 509 27.30 33.64 -3.82
N THR A 510 27.66 32.60 -3.09
CA THR A 510 27.26 32.34 -1.71
C THR A 510 28.14 33.07 -0.70
N ILE A 511 29.35 33.48 -1.09
CA ILE A 511 30.28 34.21 -0.23
C ILE A 511 30.39 35.67 -0.69
N TRP A 512 30.11 36.60 0.23
CA TRP A 512 30.28 38.04 0.02
C TRP A 512 31.04 38.63 1.22
N ASP A 513 32.29 38.21 1.37
CA ASP A 513 33.08 38.56 2.55
C ASP A 513 33.58 40.01 2.51
N GLN A 514 33.73 40.59 3.69
CA GLN A 514 34.53 41.79 3.94
C GLN A 514 35.87 41.34 4.56
N PRO A 515 37.03 41.90 4.14
CA PRO A 515 38.30 41.66 4.80
C PRO A 515 38.19 42.29 6.19
N THR A 516 37.96 41.43 7.18
CA THR A 516 37.97 41.83 8.59
C THR A 516 39.30 41.48 9.24
N ASP A 517 40.23 40.88 8.49
CA ASP A 517 41.55 40.52 8.95
C ASP A 517 42.66 41.33 8.25
N ILE A 518 43.80 41.39 8.93
CA ILE A 518 44.97 42.21 8.57
C ILE A 518 45.76 41.61 7.39
N SER A 519 45.20 40.61 6.68
CA SER A 519 45.87 39.90 5.58
C SER A 519 45.56 40.49 4.21
N GLY A 520 44.45 41.21 4.05
CA GLY A 520 44.00 41.76 2.76
C GLY A 520 43.30 40.74 1.86
N GLU A 521 43.06 39.52 2.35
CA GLU A 521 42.39 38.43 1.63
C GLU A 521 40.87 38.40 1.90
N VAL A 522 40.06 38.05 0.90
CA VAL A 522 38.62 37.76 1.03
C VAL A 522 38.28 36.45 0.32
N ALA A 523 37.34 35.68 0.87
CA ALA A 523 37.06 34.32 0.38
C ALA A 523 36.03 34.28 -0.77
N GLY A 524 35.46 35.42 -1.18
CA GLY A 524 34.48 35.50 -2.26
C GLY A 524 34.36 36.92 -2.84
N PRO A 525 33.56 37.12 -3.91
CA PRO A 525 32.63 36.14 -4.50
C PRO A 525 33.31 35.01 -5.27
N GLU A 526 32.71 33.81 -5.23
CA GLU A 526 33.16 32.67 -6.03
C GLU A 526 32.76 32.80 -7.52
N ASN A 527 33.65 32.40 -8.42
CA ASN A 527 33.44 32.55 -9.86
C ASN A 527 32.55 31.45 -10.47
N VAL A 528 32.53 30.25 -9.87
CA VAL A 528 31.82 29.07 -10.39
C VAL A 528 30.87 28.55 -9.30
N PRO A 529 29.66 28.08 -9.66
CA PRO A 529 28.73 27.48 -8.72
C PRO A 529 29.33 26.25 -8.01
N ARG A 530 28.89 26.00 -6.78
CA ARG A 530 29.35 24.86 -5.97
C ARG A 530 28.50 23.59 -6.12
N ASP A 531 27.32 23.69 -6.71
CA ASP A 531 26.39 22.58 -6.88
C ASP A 531 25.57 22.79 -8.16
N GLN A 532 26.15 22.36 -9.28
CA GLN A 532 25.47 22.38 -10.58
C GLN A 532 25.11 20.95 -10.99
N GLN A 533 23.83 20.61 -10.86
CA GLN A 533 23.33 19.26 -11.10
C GLN A 533 22.89 19.08 -12.55
N LEU A 534 23.50 18.14 -13.24
CA LEU A 534 23.18 17.77 -14.61
C LEU A 534 22.55 16.40 -14.61
N VAL A 535 21.27 16.33 -14.96
CA VAL A 535 20.57 15.06 -15.17
C VAL A 535 20.78 14.65 -16.62
N LEU A 536 21.48 13.53 -16.82
CA LEU A 536 21.75 13.00 -18.14
C LEU A 536 20.50 12.33 -18.72
N ASP A 537 20.49 12.15 -20.04
CA ASP A 537 19.44 11.41 -20.72
C ASP A 537 19.29 9.99 -20.15
N GLY A 538 18.04 9.54 -20.00
CA GLY A 538 17.72 8.21 -19.51
C GLY A 538 17.97 7.12 -20.56
N PHE A 539 18.48 5.98 -20.13
CA PHE A 539 18.74 4.80 -20.96
C PHE A 539 17.69 3.73 -20.70
N PRO A 540 16.56 3.74 -21.41
CA PRO A 540 15.52 2.74 -21.21
C PRO A 540 15.99 1.35 -21.64
N ARG A 541 15.65 0.35 -20.84
CA ARG A 541 16.01 -1.06 -21.03
C ARG A 541 14.76 -1.91 -21.26
N PRO A 542 14.86 -3.00 -22.02
CA PRO A 542 13.77 -3.96 -22.16
C PRO A 542 13.56 -4.81 -20.89
N TRP A 543 14.54 -4.83 -19.99
CA TRP A 543 14.63 -5.66 -18.80
C TRP A 543 14.79 -4.77 -17.56
N ALA A 544 14.43 -5.27 -16.38
CA ALA A 544 14.49 -4.48 -15.15
C ALA A 544 15.94 -4.10 -14.81
N VAL A 545 16.16 -2.86 -14.39
CA VAL A 545 17.48 -2.34 -14.01
C VAL A 545 17.71 -2.62 -12.53
N VAL A 546 18.50 -3.64 -12.24
CA VAL A 546 18.81 -4.08 -10.85
C VAL A 546 20.15 -3.54 -10.35
N GLY A 547 21.00 -3.07 -11.26
CA GLY A 547 22.27 -2.46 -10.91
C GLY A 547 22.75 -1.49 -11.96
N GLY A 548 23.59 -0.54 -11.54
CA GLY A 548 24.19 0.44 -12.41
C GLY A 548 25.59 0.79 -11.94
N ARG A 549 26.46 1.14 -12.88
CA ARG A 549 27.79 1.69 -12.56
C ARG A 549 28.10 2.86 -13.46
N ILE A 550 28.57 3.94 -12.88
CA ILE A 550 29.13 5.10 -13.58
C ILE A 550 30.62 5.16 -13.29
N ALA A 551 31.43 5.30 -14.33
CA ALA A 551 32.86 5.58 -14.24
C ALA A 551 33.15 6.84 -15.04
N SER A 552 33.90 7.77 -14.48
CA SER A 552 34.11 9.07 -15.09
C SER A 552 35.48 9.65 -14.78
N ALA A 553 36.04 10.43 -15.71
CA ALA A 553 37.33 11.10 -15.55
C ALA A 553 37.14 12.60 -15.31
N TRP A 554 37.55 13.06 -14.12
CA TRP A 554 37.37 14.43 -13.65
C TRP A 554 38.68 15.20 -13.61
N SER A 555 38.63 16.51 -13.82
CA SER A 555 39.74 17.42 -13.50
C SER A 555 40.03 17.47 -12.00
N ASP A 556 38.99 17.38 -11.16
CA ASP A 556 39.04 17.33 -9.69
C ASP A 556 37.75 16.69 -9.14
N THR A 557 37.84 15.89 -8.08
CA THR A 557 36.71 15.25 -7.38
C THR A 557 36.52 15.82 -5.97
N SER A 558 36.88 17.08 -5.75
CA SER A 558 36.72 17.77 -4.48
C SER A 558 35.46 18.66 -4.45
N ASN A 559 35.26 19.37 -3.34
CA ASN A 559 34.17 20.33 -3.14
C ASN A 559 32.77 19.67 -3.21
N GLY A 560 31.87 20.22 -4.03
CA GLY A 560 30.49 19.76 -4.17
C GLY A 560 30.29 18.67 -5.24
N GLN A 561 31.36 18.06 -5.75
CA GLN A 561 31.26 17.04 -6.79
C GLN A 561 30.45 15.82 -6.31
N ALA A 562 29.57 15.30 -7.16
CA ALA A 562 28.83 14.08 -6.87
C ALA A 562 28.46 13.30 -8.14
N LEU A 563 28.29 12.00 -7.99
CA LEU A 563 27.70 11.09 -8.97
C LEU A 563 26.43 10.51 -8.36
N ALA A 564 25.39 10.34 -9.17
CA ALA A 564 24.19 9.63 -8.77
C ALA A 564 23.64 8.76 -9.91
N LEU A 565 23.02 7.63 -9.53
CA LEU A 565 22.39 6.68 -10.44
C LEU A 565 20.96 6.37 -9.98
N SER A 566 20.07 6.17 -10.94
CA SER A 566 18.65 5.87 -10.76
C SER A 566 18.21 4.74 -11.70
N PRO A 567 17.42 3.75 -11.26
CA PRO A 567 16.82 2.74 -12.14
C PRO A 567 15.45 3.17 -12.70
N ASN A 568 14.91 4.30 -12.24
CA ASN A 568 13.50 4.66 -12.38
C ASN A 568 13.28 6.09 -12.86
N ALA A 569 14.08 6.50 -13.86
CA ALA A 569 13.99 7.81 -14.51
C ALA A 569 14.08 8.99 -13.52
N GLY A 570 14.91 8.84 -12.50
CA GLY A 570 15.25 9.91 -11.57
C GLY A 570 14.27 10.11 -10.40
N ALA A 571 13.35 9.18 -10.18
CA ALA A 571 12.51 9.20 -8.98
C ALA A 571 13.34 8.94 -7.72
N ASP A 572 14.21 7.92 -7.76
CA ASP A 572 15.11 7.53 -6.66
C ASP A 572 16.57 7.52 -7.10
N TRP A 573 17.48 7.95 -6.21
CA TRP A 573 18.89 8.17 -6.52
C TRP A 573 19.83 7.55 -5.48
N VAL A 574 20.71 6.65 -5.92
CA VAL A 574 21.91 6.28 -5.17
C VAL A 574 23.00 7.31 -5.48
N THR A 575 23.54 7.99 -4.46
CA THR A 575 24.47 9.12 -4.65
C THR A 575 25.80 8.88 -3.91
N ALA A 576 26.92 9.25 -4.54
CA ALA A 576 28.23 9.31 -3.93
C ALA A 576 28.91 10.66 -4.21
N SER A 577 29.38 11.33 -3.16
CA SER A 577 30.10 12.60 -3.27
C SER A 577 31.60 12.37 -3.40
N ASN A 578 32.27 13.22 -4.17
CA ASN A 578 33.73 13.28 -4.26
C ASN A 578 34.36 11.95 -4.71
N GLN A 579 33.75 11.30 -5.72
CA GLN A 579 34.16 10.02 -6.31
C GLN A 579 34.13 10.10 -7.84
N ALA A 580 35.08 9.42 -8.48
CA ALA A 580 35.13 9.24 -9.93
C ALA A 580 34.29 8.05 -10.42
N THR A 581 33.91 7.14 -9.50
CA THR A 581 33.13 5.95 -9.80
C THR A 581 32.05 5.73 -8.76
N LEU A 582 30.87 5.28 -9.19
CA LEU A 582 29.78 4.85 -8.33
C LEU A 582 29.20 3.56 -8.91
N SER A 583 29.05 2.54 -8.06
CA SER A 583 28.26 1.34 -8.36
C SER A 583 27.05 1.32 -7.44
N ALA A 584 25.87 1.08 -8.00
CA ALA A 584 24.60 0.98 -7.29
C ALA A 584 24.03 -0.43 -7.48
N ASP A 585 23.60 -1.03 -6.38
CA ASP A 585 22.79 -2.25 -6.34
C ASP A 585 21.37 -1.80 -5.98
N PHE A 586 20.51 -1.69 -6.99
CA PHE A 586 19.18 -1.10 -6.82
C PHE A 586 18.23 -2.05 -6.10
N ASP A 587 18.40 -3.37 -6.29
CA ASP A 587 17.62 -4.38 -5.58
C ASP A 587 17.88 -4.29 -4.07
N ALA A 588 19.14 -4.07 -3.65
CA ALA A 588 19.48 -3.89 -2.24
C ALA A 588 18.88 -2.62 -1.61
N GLU A 589 18.66 -1.57 -2.41
CA GLU A 589 18.02 -0.32 -2.00
C GLU A 589 16.49 -0.37 -2.11
N GLY A 590 15.93 -1.43 -2.71
CA GLY A 590 14.49 -1.56 -2.97
C GLY A 590 13.98 -0.65 -4.10
N TYR A 591 14.86 -0.19 -4.98
CA TYR A 591 14.50 0.64 -6.12
C TYR A 591 14.24 -0.22 -7.36
N VAL A 592 13.12 0.02 -8.04
CA VAL A 592 12.69 -0.77 -9.19
C VAL A 592 12.39 0.14 -10.37
N GLY A 593 12.87 -0.24 -11.56
CA GLY A 593 12.53 0.46 -12.79
C GLY A 593 13.21 -0.13 -14.03
N ASP A 594 12.94 0.47 -15.18
CA ASP A 594 13.42 0.05 -16.49
C ASP A 594 14.25 1.12 -17.21
N VAL A 595 14.64 2.20 -16.54
CA VAL A 595 15.40 3.32 -17.12
C VAL A 595 16.61 3.63 -16.24
N LEU A 596 17.80 3.24 -16.70
CA LEU A 596 19.03 3.69 -16.05
C LEU A 596 19.23 5.18 -16.36
N GLN A 597 19.29 6.02 -15.34
CA GLN A 597 19.59 7.43 -15.48
C GLN A 597 20.73 7.81 -14.55
N ALA A 598 21.59 8.72 -15.03
CA ALA A 598 22.70 9.24 -14.26
C ALA A 598 22.52 10.74 -14.03
N ARG A 599 23.01 11.21 -12.88
CA ARG A 599 23.13 12.62 -12.56
C ARG A 599 24.55 12.90 -12.10
N VAL A 600 25.14 13.95 -12.62
CA VAL A 600 26.47 14.43 -12.22
C VAL A 600 26.33 15.82 -11.62
N THR A 601 27.01 16.06 -10.50
CA THR A 601 27.10 17.39 -9.90
C THR A 601 28.48 17.95 -10.18
N LEU A 602 28.54 19.05 -10.93
CA LEU A 602 29.75 19.83 -11.16
C LEU A 602 29.87 20.91 -10.08
N SER A 603 31.11 21.19 -9.66
CA SER A 603 31.48 22.24 -8.73
C SER A 603 32.70 23.00 -9.27
N ALA A 604 33.25 23.92 -8.49
CA ALA A 604 34.57 24.49 -8.73
C ALA A 604 35.70 23.50 -8.35
N SER A 605 36.86 23.63 -9.01
CA SER A 605 38.09 22.87 -8.77
C SER A 605 39.23 23.76 -8.26
N GLY A 606 40.17 23.15 -7.52
CA GLY A 606 41.35 23.83 -6.98
C GLY A 606 41.20 24.42 -5.57
N SER A 607 42.34 24.78 -4.96
CA SER A 607 42.42 25.45 -3.65
C SER A 607 43.38 26.63 -3.77
N SER A 608 42.90 27.87 -3.69
CA SER A 608 43.77 29.04 -3.63
C SER A 608 43.71 29.70 -2.25
N SER A 609 44.85 30.26 -1.82
CA SER A 609 45.00 31.07 -0.61
C SER A 609 45.01 32.57 -0.93
N TRP A 610 44.54 32.97 -2.12
CA TRP A 610 44.57 34.36 -2.57
C TRP A 610 43.25 34.67 -3.28
N LEU A 611 42.80 35.89 -3.05
CA LEU A 611 41.70 36.53 -3.73
C LEU A 611 41.74 36.28 -5.24
N THR A 612 40.62 35.83 -5.81
CA THR A 612 40.37 35.68 -7.26
C THR A 612 41.26 34.74 -8.07
N GLN A 613 42.01 33.81 -7.45
CA GLN A 613 42.46 32.64 -8.22
C GLN A 613 41.23 31.80 -8.59
N ARG A 614 40.78 32.08 -9.82
CA ARG A 614 39.71 31.48 -10.59
C ARG A 614 39.62 30.00 -10.26
N ALA A 615 38.73 29.64 -9.34
CA ALA A 615 38.36 28.24 -9.18
C ALA A 615 37.83 27.83 -10.55
N GLU A 616 38.58 26.97 -11.25
CA GLU A 616 38.18 26.54 -12.59
C GLU A 616 36.97 25.63 -12.41
N GLY A 617 35.99 25.73 -13.30
CA GLY A 617 34.90 24.77 -13.27
C GLY A 617 35.42 23.36 -13.43
N GLN A 618 34.90 22.44 -12.62
CA GLN A 618 35.18 21.02 -12.79
C GLN A 618 34.76 20.58 -14.18
N GLU A 619 35.54 19.65 -14.71
CA GLU A 619 35.40 19.15 -16.06
C GLU A 619 35.41 17.62 -16.03
N ILE A 620 34.42 17.02 -16.69
CA ILE A 620 34.37 15.59 -16.99
C ILE A 620 34.86 15.42 -18.43
N THR A 621 35.86 14.57 -18.64
CA THR A 621 36.46 14.30 -19.96
C THR A 621 36.17 12.91 -20.50
N ASP A 622 35.60 12.04 -19.65
CA ASP A 622 35.22 10.68 -19.97
C ASP A 622 34.07 10.25 -19.04
N LEU A 623 33.10 9.51 -19.56
CA LEU A 623 31.95 9.03 -18.80
C LEU A 623 31.40 7.76 -19.43
N ASP A 624 31.54 6.66 -18.69
CA ASP A 624 31.00 5.35 -19.03
C ASP A 624 29.87 4.98 -18.08
N LEU A 625 28.74 4.55 -18.65
CA LEU A 625 27.63 3.97 -17.90
C LEU A 625 27.50 2.49 -18.21
N PHE A 626 27.37 1.69 -17.16
CA PHE A 626 27.15 0.25 -17.24
C PHE A 626 25.83 -0.08 -16.54
N VAL A 627 25.13 -1.08 -17.08
CA VAL A 627 23.85 -1.55 -16.55
C VAL A 627 23.87 -3.05 -16.32
N THR A 628 23.30 -3.45 -15.19
CA THR A 628 22.94 -4.84 -14.91
C THR A 628 21.42 -4.95 -14.95
N THR A 629 20.90 -5.91 -15.72
CA THR A 629 19.46 -6.11 -15.89
C THR A 629 19.02 -7.54 -15.65
N THR A 630 17.78 -7.71 -15.17
CA THR A 630 17.14 -9.02 -14.96
C THR A 630 15.82 -9.13 -15.68
N ASP A 631 15.36 -10.37 -15.86
CA ASP A 631 14.03 -10.68 -16.38
C ASP A 631 12.87 -10.45 -15.39
N LEU A 632 13.11 -9.80 -14.24
CA LEU A 632 12.05 -9.36 -13.32
C LEU A 632 11.05 -8.43 -14.01
N PRO A 633 9.77 -8.78 -14.15
CA PRO A 633 8.78 -7.91 -14.76
C PRO A 633 8.54 -6.66 -13.88
N VAL A 634 8.66 -5.47 -14.47
CA VAL A 634 8.50 -4.20 -13.75
C VAL A 634 7.58 -3.24 -14.50
N VAL A 635 6.76 -2.51 -13.75
CA VAL A 635 6.01 -1.36 -14.24
C VAL A 635 6.99 -0.19 -14.31
N GLY A 636 7.33 0.24 -15.53
CA GLY A 636 8.27 1.33 -15.76
C GLY A 636 7.73 2.71 -15.34
N ALA A 637 8.52 3.75 -15.61
CA ALA A 637 8.18 5.13 -15.22
C ALA A 637 6.93 5.71 -15.91
N GLU A 638 6.56 5.21 -17.09
CA GLU A 638 5.30 5.59 -17.75
C GLU A 638 4.05 5.12 -16.98
N GLY A 639 4.22 4.12 -16.11
CA GLY A 639 3.15 3.54 -15.32
C GLY A 639 2.17 2.66 -16.09
N VAL A 640 1.25 2.06 -15.34
CA VAL A 640 0.04 1.38 -15.81
C VAL A 640 -1.16 1.88 -15.01
N THR A 641 -2.23 2.27 -15.69
CA THR A 641 -3.47 2.72 -15.07
C THR A 641 -4.55 1.64 -15.22
N LEU A 642 -5.20 1.31 -14.11
CA LEU A 642 -6.21 0.27 -13.97
C LEU A 642 -7.56 0.94 -13.66
N GLU A 643 -8.53 0.78 -14.56
CA GLU A 643 -9.85 1.43 -14.47
C GLU A 643 -11.02 0.47 -14.71
N ASP A 644 -10.73 -0.79 -15.05
CA ASP A 644 -11.75 -1.78 -15.39
C ASP A 644 -12.17 -2.60 -14.17
N SER A 645 -12.95 -3.66 -14.35
CA SER A 645 -13.30 -4.60 -13.27
C SER A 645 -12.05 -5.25 -12.65
N ASP A 646 -12.13 -5.71 -11.41
CA ASP A 646 -11.02 -6.38 -10.71
C ASP A 646 -10.47 -7.55 -11.53
N PHE A 647 -11.36 -8.27 -12.21
CA PHE A 647 -10.97 -9.35 -13.14
C PHE A 647 -10.06 -8.87 -14.28
N GLU A 648 -10.43 -7.78 -14.94
CA GLU A 648 -9.71 -7.25 -16.11
C GLU A 648 -8.40 -6.57 -15.67
N ASN A 649 -8.39 -5.91 -14.52
CA ASN A 649 -7.19 -5.30 -13.96
C ASN A 649 -6.17 -6.36 -13.55
N LEU A 650 -6.60 -7.39 -12.79
CA LEU A 650 -5.75 -8.52 -12.44
C LEU A 650 -5.23 -9.23 -13.69
N ARG A 651 -6.10 -9.50 -14.66
CA ARG A 651 -5.69 -10.08 -15.94
C ARG A 651 -4.65 -9.21 -16.63
N SER A 652 -4.83 -7.90 -16.71
CA SER A 652 -3.89 -6.98 -17.32
C SER A 652 -2.52 -7.05 -16.64
N LEU A 653 -2.48 -6.99 -15.31
CA LEU A 653 -1.24 -7.11 -14.53
C LEU A 653 -0.54 -8.47 -14.75
N HIS A 654 -1.29 -9.56 -14.81
CA HIS A 654 -0.76 -10.91 -15.05
C HIS A 654 -0.26 -11.09 -16.49
N ASP A 655 -1.04 -10.65 -17.48
CA ASP A 655 -0.68 -10.71 -18.90
C ASP A 655 0.59 -9.87 -19.19
N GLU A 656 0.71 -8.69 -18.58
CA GLU A 656 1.90 -7.83 -18.76
C GLU A 656 3.14 -8.35 -18.03
N SER A 657 2.96 -9.09 -16.93
CA SER A 657 4.07 -9.67 -16.16
C SER A 657 4.50 -11.06 -16.62
N GLY A 658 3.64 -11.79 -17.34
CA GLY A 658 3.83 -13.20 -17.64
C GLY A 658 3.51 -14.13 -16.45
N LEU A 659 2.89 -13.60 -15.40
CA LEU A 659 2.34 -14.38 -14.30
C LEU A 659 0.99 -14.97 -14.71
N VAL A 660 0.56 -16.00 -13.99
CA VAL A 660 -0.81 -16.51 -14.00
C VAL A 660 -1.37 -16.38 -12.61
N PHE A 661 -2.67 -16.10 -12.50
CA PHE A 661 -3.40 -16.24 -11.25
C PHE A 661 -4.34 -17.42 -11.35
N VAL A 662 -4.61 -18.04 -10.21
CA VAL A 662 -5.62 -19.09 -10.02
C VAL A 662 -6.47 -18.72 -8.83
N THR A 663 -7.74 -19.11 -8.87
CA THR A 663 -8.63 -18.97 -7.72
C THR A 663 -9.05 -20.33 -7.20
N ASP A 664 -9.21 -20.41 -5.88
CA ASP A 664 -9.83 -21.56 -5.26
C ASP A 664 -11.36 -21.50 -5.50
N PRO A 665 -11.95 -22.45 -6.25
CA PRO A 665 -13.38 -22.48 -6.54
C PRO A 665 -14.24 -22.88 -5.33
N VAL A 666 -13.64 -23.24 -4.19
CA VAL A 666 -14.34 -23.75 -3.00
C VAL A 666 -14.14 -22.90 -1.75
N ALA A 667 -13.18 -21.97 -1.75
CA ALA A 667 -12.87 -21.05 -0.66
C ALA A 667 -14.05 -20.14 -0.24
N ASP A 668 -14.07 -19.73 1.03
CA ASP A 668 -15.03 -18.75 1.55
C ASP A 668 -14.64 -17.32 1.06
N GLY A 669 -14.91 -17.00 -0.21
CA GLY A 669 -14.62 -15.69 -0.80
C GLY A 669 -13.78 -15.77 -2.08
N VAL A 670 -13.01 -14.71 -2.36
CA VAL A 670 -12.08 -14.67 -3.48
C VAL A 670 -10.66 -14.85 -2.95
N GLU A 671 -10.14 -16.07 -3.09
CA GLU A 671 -8.72 -16.37 -2.85
C GLU A 671 -7.99 -16.44 -4.18
N ILE A 672 -6.86 -15.75 -4.29
CA ILE A 672 -6.01 -15.71 -5.49
C ILE A 672 -4.61 -16.18 -5.14
N GLU A 673 -4.07 -17.12 -5.91
CA GLU A 673 -2.64 -17.43 -5.91
C GLU A 673 -2.03 -17.04 -7.25
N SER A 674 -0.94 -16.27 -7.23
CA SER A 674 -0.30 -15.70 -8.43
C SER A 674 1.15 -16.16 -8.52
N PHE A 675 1.56 -16.71 -9.68
CA PHE A 675 2.90 -17.27 -9.87
C PHE A 675 3.28 -17.36 -11.34
N VAL A 676 4.55 -17.67 -11.64
CA VAL A 676 5.02 -17.88 -13.02
C VAL A 676 4.47 -19.22 -13.55
N ARG A 677 3.97 -19.23 -14.80
CA ARG A 677 3.51 -20.47 -15.45
C ARG A 677 4.61 -21.53 -15.41
N GLY A 678 4.32 -22.68 -14.83
CA GLY A 678 5.25 -23.81 -14.72
C GLY A 678 6.25 -23.73 -13.57
N ASP A 679 6.11 -22.78 -12.64
CA ASP A 679 7.00 -22.64 -11.49
C ASP A 679 7.00 -23.91 -10.61
N PRO A 680 8.14 -24.60 -10.45
CA PRO A 680 8.22 -25.81 -9.63
C PRO A 680 7.96 -25.57 -8.14
N ALA A 681 8.05 -24.34 -7.64
CA ALA A 681 7.80 -24.02 -6.23
C ALA A 681 6.33 -24.22 -5.82
N VAL A 682 5.40 -24.09 -6.79
CA VAL A 682 3.95 -24.30 -6.61
C VAL A 682 3.47 -25.61 -7.23
N ALA A 683 4.39 -26.50 -7.60
CA ALA A 683 4.04 -27.78 -8.21
C ALA A 683 3.22 -28.66 -7.24
N ARG A 684 2.14 -29.22 -7.76
CA ARG A 684 1.21 -30.09 -7.02
C ARG A 684 1.36 -31.54 -7.47
N SER A 685 1.11 -32.48 -6.56
CA SER A 685 1.03 -33.90 -6.90
C SER A 685 -0.38 -34.21 -7.42
N LEU A 686 -0.44 -34.92 -8.56
CA LEU A 686 -1.70 -35.40 -9.09
C LEU A 686 -2.07 -36.75 -8.46
N ASP A 687 -2.84 -36.74 -7.39
CA ASP A 687 -3.31 -37.97 -6.71
C ASP A 687 -4.68 -38.40 -7.25
N VAL A 688 -4.74 -38.72 -8.55
CA VAL A 688 -6.00 -39.13 -9.19
C VAL A 688 -5.84 -40.48 -9.87
N ARG A 689 -6.92 -41.26 -9.89
CA ARG A 689 -6.91 -42.53 -10.61
C ARG A 689 -7.11 -42.27 -12.12
N LEU A 690 -6.01 -42.33 -12.86
CA LEU A 690 -6.00 -42.16 -14.32
C LEU A 690 -6.74 -43.31 -15.03
N LEU A 691 -7.73 -42.97 -15.85
CA LEU A 691 -8.50 -43.90 -16.69
C LEU A 691 -7.83 -44.11 -18.05
N ASP A 692 -7.48 -43.01 -18.72
CA ASP A 692 -6.79 -42.99 -20.00
C ASP A 692 -5.73 -41.90 -20.01
N VAL A 693 -4.55 -42.23 -20.52
CA VAL A 693 -3.40 -41.31 -20.58
C VAL A 693 -2.78 -41.45 -21.97
N PRO A 694 -3.18 -40.61 -22.93
CA PRO A 694 -2.60 -40.63 -24.26
C PRO A 694 -1.12 -40.22 -24.22
N GLU A 695 -0.41 -40.50 -25.33
CA GLU A 695 0.93 -39.93 -25.53
C GLU A 695 0.84 -38.40 -25.52
N PRO A 696 1.80 -37.70 -24.90
CA PRO A 696 1.77 -36.25 -24.85
C PRO A 696 1.95 -35.68 -26.26
N SER A 697 1.15 -34.68 -26.61
CA SER A 697 1.31 -33.87 -27.81
C SER A 697 2.16 -32.65 -27.47
N ARG A 698 3.22 -32.39 -28.24
CA ARG A 698 3.94 -31.12 -28.16
C ARG A 698 3.27 -30.12 -29.09
N ASP A 699 2.80 -29.01 -28.53
CA ASP A 699 2.34 -27.87 -29.32
C ASP A 699 3.49 -26.88 -29.46
N VAL A 700 3.75 -26.44 -30.68
CA VAL A 700 4.76 -25.42 -31.01
C VAL A 700 4.19 -24.32 -31.88
N ARG A 701 2.86 -24.28 -32.06
CA ARG A 701 2.20 -23.37 -33.00
C ARG A 701 2.44 -21.90 -32.64
N ASP A 702 2.57 -21.59 -31.35
CA ASP A 702 2.80 -20.25 -30.83
C ASP A 702 4.18 -20.02 -30.20
N TYR A 703 5.09 -20.99 -30.39
CA TYR A 703 6.46 -20.88 -29.91
C TYR A 703 7.28 -19.86 -30.71
N GLY A 704 8.07 -19.05 -30.01
CA GLY A 704 9.08 -18.19 -30.63
C GLY A 704 9.99 -17.54 -29.59
N ASN A 705 11.28 -17.42 -29.91
CA ASN A 705 12.28 -16.82 -29.03
C ASN A 705 12.74 -15.42 -29.50
N GLU A 706 12.09 -14.90 -30.53
CA GLU A 706 12.19 -13.51 -30.99
C GLU A 706 10.79 -13.00 -31.35
N VAL A 707 10.41 -11.86 -30.80
CA VAL A 707 9.11 -11.22 -31.06
C VAL A 707 9.31 -9.77 -31.48
N SER A 708 8.64 -9.39 -32.57
CA SER A 708 8.55 -7.99 -33.00
C SER A 708 7.18 -7.42 -32.66
N VAL A 709 7.13 -6.29 -31.97
CA VAL A 709 5.90 -5.51 -31.75
C VAL A 709 5.88 -4.31 -32.68
N LYS A 710 4.78 -4.16 -33.41
CA LYS A 710 4.50 -2.97 -34.23
C LYS A 710 3.54 -2.06 -33.49
N TRP A 711 3.85 -0.78 -33.50
CA TRP A 711 3.00 0.27 -32.94
C TRP A 711 3.04 1.52 -33.80
N THR A 712 2.07 2.40 -33.63
CA THR A 712 2.01 3.68 -34.33
C THR A 712 2.31 4.79 -33.32
N ASP A 713 3.35 5.57 -33.56
CA ASP A 713 3.71 6.70 -32.69
C ASP A 713 2.69 7.85 -32.80
N GLU A 714 2.79 8.85 -31.93
CA GLU A 714 1.89 10.01 -31.91
C GLU A 714 1.89 10.81 -33.24
N ASP A 715 2.98 10.70 -34.01
CA ASP A 715 3.11 11.29 -35.35
C ASP A 715 2.42 10.47 -36.45
N GLY A 716 1.79 9.34 -36.11
CA GLY A 716 1.14 8.43 -37.06
C GLY A 716 2.13 7.56 -37.84
N ARG A 717 3.38 7.40 -37.37
CA ARG A 717 4.40 6.58 -38.05
C ARG A 717 4.45 5.18 -37.44
N ASP A 718 4.46 4.17 -38.30
CA ASP A 718 4.68 2.80 -37.88
C ASP A 718 6.12 2.60 -37.40
N ARG A 719 6.26 2.09 -36.18
CA ARG A 719 7.51 1.71 -35.56
C ARG A 719 7.51 0.22 -35.27
N THR A 720 8.69 -0.35 -35.06
CA THR A 720 8.85 -1.77 -34.72
C THR A 720 9.92 -1.91 -33.66
N PHE A 721 9.59 -2.61 -32.59
CA PHE A 721 10.52 -2.99 -31.53
C PHE A 721 10.67 -4.50 -31.57
N THR A 722 11.90 -5.01 -31.55
CA THR A 722 12.16 -6.46 -31.57
C THR A 722 12.95 -6.82 -30.33
N THR A 723 12.47 -7.82 -29.61
CA THR A 723 13.17 -8.41 -28.47
C THR A 723 13.35 -9.90 -28.69
N ARG A 724 14.34 -10.49 -28.02
CA ARG A 724 14.65 -11.92 -28.09
C ARG A 724 15.14 -12.42 -26.75
N ASP A 725 14.89 -13.68 -26.47
CA ASP A 725 15.45 -14.38 -25.32
C ASP A 725 16.71 -15.14 -25.76
N THR A 726 17.87 -14.61 -25.40
CA THR A 726 19.17 -15.19 -25.81
C THR A 726 19.44 -16.54 -25.19
N ASP A 727 19.01 -16.78 -23.94
CA ASP A 727 19.23 -18.07 -23.28
C ASP A 727 18.44 -19.17 -23.99
N GLU A 728 17.23 -18.81 -24.42
CA GLU A 728 16.36 -19.69 -25.18
C GLU A 728 16.89 -19.94 -26.60
N VAL A 729 17.41 -18.91 -27.27
CA VAL A 729 18.09 -19.05 -28.56
C VAL A 729 19.29 -20.01 -28.43
N ASP A 730 20.05 -19.91 -27.34
CA ASP A 730 21.19 -20.79 -27.07
C ASP A 730 20.74 -22.22 -26.75
N ARG A 731 19.65 -22.40 -25.98
CA ARG A 731 19.03 -23.71 -25.70
C ARG A 731 18.60 -24.42 -26.97
N VAL A 732 17.94 -23.70 -27.88
CA VAL A 732 17.40 -24.25 -29.13
C VAL A 732 18.44 -24.29 -30.26
N GLY A 733 19.47 -23.46 -30.17
CA GLY A 733 20.53 -23.34 -31.17
C GLY A 733 20.14 -22.57 -32.44
N ALA A 734 19.00 -21.87 -32.42
CA ALA A 734 18.51 -21.06 -33.54
C ALA A 734 17.52 -19.98 -33.09
N VAL A 735 17.47 -18.87 -33.83
CA VAL A 735 16.42 -17.86 -33.70
C VAL A 735 15.17 -18.35 -34.43
N ILE A 736 14.05 -18.40 -33.71
CA ILE A 736 12.73 -18.79 -34.18
C ILE A 736 11.81 -17.57 -34.00
N PRO A 737 11.65 -16.73 -35.03
CA PRO A 737 10.86 -15.51 -34.94
C PRO A 737 9.36 -15.82 -34.96
N ARG A 738 8.61 -15.18 -34.06
CA ARG A 738 7.14 -15.17 -34.08
C ARG A 738 6.63 -14.07 -35.03
N PRO A 739 5.46 -14.26 -35.69
CA PRO A 739 4.83 -13.18 -36.43
C PRO A 739 4.65 -11.92 -35.58
N PRO A 740 4.82 -10.72 -36.17
CA PRO A 740 4.77 -9.50 -35.40
C PRO A 740 3.40 -9.28 -34.75
N VAL A 741 3.41 -8.90 -33.48
CA VAL A 741 2.20 -8.55 -32.72
C VAL A 741 1.90 -7.08 -32.97
N PHE A 742 0.69 -6.78 -33.41
CA PHE A 742 0.21 -5.40 -33.48
C PHE A 742 -0.29 -5.01 -32.09
N ALA A 743 0.40 -4.07 -31.47
CA ALA A 743 0.01 -3.58 -30.16
C ALA A 743 -0.83 -2.31 -30.31
N ASP A 744 -1.95 -2.26 -29.60
CA ASP A 744 -2.71 -1.03 -29.39
C ASP A 744 -2.01 -0.17 -28.33
N VAL A 745 -0.82 0.31 -28.67
CA VAL A 745 0.00 1.18 -27.81
C VAL A 745 0.50 2.35 -28.65
N SER A 746 0.48 3.54 -28.09
CA SER A 746 0.98 4.76 -28.74
C SER A 746 2.40 5.13 -28.32
N THR A 747 2.90 4.54 -27.21
CA THR A 747 4.20 4.87 -26.63
C THR A 747 5.25 3.81 -26.92
N ALA A 748 6.51 4.24 -26.97
CA ALA A 748 7.63 3.34 -27.15
C ALA A 748 7.81 2.40 -25.94
N ALA A 749 7.59 2.86 -24.70
CA ALA A 749 7.73 1.96 -23.55
C ALA A 749 6.58 0.94 -23.50
N GLY A 750 5.34 1.32 -23.85
CA GLY A 750 4.24 0.36 -24.03
C GLY A 750 4.58 -0.73 -25.03
N ALA A 751 5.18 -0.38 -26.18
CA ALA A 751 5.64 -1.36 -27.17
C ALA A 751 6.76 -2.28 -26.64
N ARG A 752 7.69 -1.75 -25.83
CA ARG A 752 8.75 -2.54 -25.18
C ARG A 752 8.17 -3.54 -24.17
N ARG A 753 7.30 -3.09 -23.27
CA ARG A 753 6.62 -3.95 -22.28
C ARG A 753 5.87 -5.08 -22.98
N LYS A 754 5.08 -4.75 -24.02
CA LYS A 754 4.34 -5.73 -24.81
C LYS A 754 5.25 -6.74 -25.52
N ALA A 755 6.39 -6.30 -26.06
CA ALA A 755 7.33 -7.19 -26.73
C ALA A 755 7.98 -8.16 -25.74
N ARG A 756 8.32 -7.67 -24.54
CA ARG A 756 8.89 -8.47 -23.46
C ARG A 756 7.91 -9.54 -22.98
N SER A 757 6.69 -9.15 -22.61
CA SER A 757 5.63 -10.10 -22.23
C SER A 757 5.39 -11.12 -23.36
N ALA A 758 5.31 -10.65 -24.61
CA ALA A 758 5.09 -11.54 -25.74
C ALA A 758 6.23 -12.52 -26.01
N VAL A 759 7.50 -12.16 -25.78
CA VAL A 759 8.61 -13.12 -25.92
C VAL A 759 8.63 -14.11 -24.77
N LEU A 760 8.42 -13.67 -23.52
CA LEU A 760 8.36 -14.58 -22.38
C LEU A 760 7.22 -15.59 -22.52
N SER A 761 6.03 -15.12 -22.94
CA SER A 761 4.88 -15.97 -23.27
C SER A 761 5.19 -16.91 -24.44
N ALA A 762 5.78 -16.42 -25.53
CA ALA A 762 6.11 -17.25 -26.69
C ALA A 762 7.16 -18.34 -26.38
N VAL A 763 8.09 -18.08 -25.46
CA VAL A 763 9.05 -19.07 -24.98
C VAL A 763 8.38 -20.08 -24.06
N ALA A 764 7.48 -19.64 -23.18
CA ALA A 764 6.69 -20.51 -22.32
C ALA A 764 5.78 -21.47 -23.12
N ASN A 765 5.35 -21.08 -24.33
CA ASN A 765 4.51 -21.88 -25.22
C ASN A 765 5.22 -23.09 -25.89
N ASP A 766 6.46 -23.43 -25.54
CA ASP A 766 7.08 -24.73 -25.89
C ASP A 766 6.45 -25.86 -25.05
N GLU A 767 5.12 -26.01 -25.16
CA GLU A 767 4.33 -26.83 -24.24
C GLU A 767 4.22 -28.27 -24.76
N VAL A 768 4.45 -29.20 -23.85
CA VAL A 768 4.12 -30.62 -24.01
C VAL A 768 2.85 -30.84 -23.18
N GLY A 769 1.73 -31.17 -23.83
CA GLY A 769 0.42 -31.27 -23.19
C GLY A 769 -0.39 -32.46 -23.70
N GLY A 770 -1.64 -32.53 -23.26
CA GLY A 770 -2.60 -33.56 -23.67
C GLY A 770 -3.83 -33.56 -22.78
N ASP A 771 -4.82 -34.36 -23.16
CA ASP A 771 -6.06 -34.55 -22.39
C ASP A 771 -6.01 -35.89 -21.66
N ILE A 772 -6.30 -35.87 -20.36
CA ILE A 772 -6.30 -37.05 -19.50
C ILE A 772 -7.70 -37.25 -18.92
N GLN A 773 -8.16 -38.50 -18.89
CA GLN A 773 -9.38 -38.88 -18.19
C GLN A 773 -9.02 -39.52 -16.85
N ALA A 774 -9.68 -39.10 -15.77
CA ALA A 774 -9.40 -39.53 -14.41
C ALA A 774 -10.68 -39.72 -13.57
N VAL A 775 -10.55 -40.39 -12.43
CA VAL A 775 -11.62 -40.54 -11.42
C VAL A 775 -11.26 -39.75 -10.16
N ALA A 776 -12.24 -38.93 -9.75
CA ALA A 776 -12.50 -38.27 -8.48
C ALA A 776 -11.30 -37.85 -7.60
N ASP A 777 -10.90 -36.60 -7.77
CA ASP A 777 -10.73 -35.54 -6.75
C ASP A 777 -10.71 -34.20 -7.50
N VAL A 778 -11.16 -33.09 -6.90
CA VAL A 778 -11.14 -31.79 -7.59
C VAL A 778 -9.71 -31.31 -7.76
N VAL A 779 -9.25 -31.26 -9.01
CA VAL A 779 -7.92 -30.77 -9.36
C VAL A 779 -8.04 -29.32 -9.82
N LEU A 780 -7.28 -28.42 -9.19
CA LEU A 780 -7.27 -27.01 -9.56
C LEU A 780 -6.41 -26.78 -10.80
N PRO A 781 -6.91 -26.07 -11.82
CA PRO A 781 -6.12 -25.66 -12.96
C PRO A 781 -5.13 -24.54 -12.58
N GLY A 782 -4.25 -24.20 -13.52
CA GLY A 782 -3.14 -23.25 -13.46
C GLY A 782 -1.87 -23.76 -12.80
N TYR A 783 -1.94 -24.76 -11.94
CA TYR A 783 -0.76 -25.32 -11.28
C TYR A 783 0.05 -26.27 -12.19
N PRO A 784 1.37 -26.38 -11.97
CA PRO A 784 2.19 -27.45 -12.52
C PRO A 784 1.90 -28.77 -11.81
N TYR A 785 1.64 -29.84 -12.58
CA TYR A 785 1.46 -31.20 -12.06
C TYR A 785 2.45 -32.16 -12.67
N GLN A 786 3.02 -33.05 -11.85
CA GLN A 786 3.80 -34.16 -12.34
C GLN A 786 2.87 -35.27 -12.85
N VAL A 787 2.96 -35.59 -14.15
CA VAL A 787 2.27 -36.74 -14.74
C VAL A 787 3.28 -37.86 -14.91
N ASP A 788 3.22 -38.89 -14.05
CA ASP A 788 4.22 -39.99 -14.01
C ASP A 788 4.46 -40.70 -15.36
N LYS A 789 3.48 -40.68 -16.26
CA LYS A 789 3.59 -41.31 -17.59
C LYS A 789 4.20 -40.42 -18.67
N TRP A 790 4.35 -39.12 -18.42
CA TRP A 790 4.93 -38.18 -19.37
C TRP A 790 6.36 -37.85 -18.94
N ASP A 791 7.34 -38.18 -19.79
CA ASP A 791 8.72 -37.74 -19.59
C ASP A 791 8.80 -36.23 -19.88
N GLY A 792 9.33 -35.40 -18.97
CA GLY A 792 9.53 -33.97 -19.29
C GLY A 792 9.53 -32.96 -18.14
N GLY A 793 9.16 -33.36 -16.92
CA GLY A 793 8.98 -32.44 -15.79
C GLY A 793 7.49 -32.20 -15.49
N PRO A 794 7.14 -31.21 -14.64
CA PRO A 794 5.76 -30.88 -14.38
C PRO A 794 5.10 -30.14 -15.57
N PHE A 795 3.81 -30.36 -15.77
CA PHE A 795 3.02 -29.77 -16.85
C PHE A 795 1.92 -28.88 -16.27
N THR A 796 1.70 -27.70 -16.85
CA THR A 796 0.66 -26.79 -16.37
C THR A 796 -0.72 -27.28 -16.80
N LEU A 797 -1.60 -27.53 -15.83
CA LEU A 797 -2.98 -27.92 -16.09
C LEU A 797 -3.79 -26.68 -16.44
N THR A 798 -4.34 -26.53 -17.65
CA THR A 798 -5.01 -25.28 -18.05
C THR A 798 -6.49 -25.27 -17.70
N ARG A 799 -7.12 -26.44 -17.70
CA ARG A 799 -8.56 -26.62 -17.45
C ARG A 799 -8.85 -27.97 -16.82
N THR A 800 -9.83 -27.99 -15.92
CA THR A 800 -10.45 -29.22 -15.43
C THR A 800 -11.95 -29.20 -15.67
N GLY A 801 -12.51 -30.35 -16.03
CA GLY A 801 -13.94 -30.54 -16.18
C GLY A 801 -14.35 -31.75 -15.38
N PHE A 802 -15.31 -31.58 -14.49
CA PHE A 802 -15.90 -32.67 -13.72
C PHE A 802 -17.34 -32.85 -14.16
N THR A 803 -17.75 -34.09 -14.39
CA THR A 803 -19.14 -34.44 -14.68
C THR A 803 -19.52 -35.65 -13.85
N GLU A 804 -20.54 -35.48 -13.01
CA GLU A 804 -21.11 -36.56 -12.23
C GLU A 804 -22.61 -36.65 -12.48
N GLY A 805 -23.07 -37.89 -12.64
CA GLY A 805 -24.47 -38.27 -12.70
C GLY A 805 -24.68 -39.61 -12.01
N VAL A 806 -25.91 -40.11 -12.04
CA VAL A 806 -26.35 -41.27 -11.25
C VAL A 806 -25.44 -42.51 -11.36
N ASP A 807 -24.78 -42.74 -12.50
CA ASP A 807 -23.95 -43.92 -12.76
C ASP A 807 -22.51 -43.60 -13.24
N THR A 808 -22.14 -42.33 -13.34
CA THR A 808 -20.86 -41.91 -13.97
C THR A 808 -20.27 -40.71 -13.25
N ALA A 809 -19.03 -40.83 -12.80
CA ALA A 809 -18.20 -39.72 -12.37
C ALA A 809 -16.94 -39.70 -13.25
N GLU A 810 -16.81 -38.67 -14.09
CA GLU A 810 -15.71 -38.51 -15.03
C GLU A 810 -15.05 -37.15 -14.81
N MET A 811 -13.72 -37.15 -14.73
CA MET A 811 -12.92 -35.93 -14.72
C MET A 811 -12.03 -35.88 -15.96
N SER A 812 -12.07 -34.73 -16.63
CA SER A 812 -11.19 -34.37 -17.73
C SER A 812 -10.15 -33.37 -17.25
N LEU A 813 -8.89 -33.64 -17.53
CA LEU A 813 -7.74 -32.79 -17.23
C LEU A 813 -7.10 -32.39 -18.56
N GLN A 814 -7.05 -31.10 -18.86
CA GLN A 814 -6.49 -30.58 -20.09
C GLN A 814 -5.21 -29.78 -19.77
N PHE A 815 -4.09 -30.23 -20.31
CA PHE A 815 -2.76 -29.62 -20.12
C PHE A 815 -2.30 -28.75 -21.30
N THR A 816 -3.10 -28.67 -22.35
CA THR A 816 -2.79 -27.88 -23.55
C THR A 816 -3.69 -26.65 -23.57
N GLU A 817 -3.16 -25.49 -23.92
CA GLU A 817 -3.94 -24.27 -24.08
C GLU A 817 -4.94 -24.42 -25.24
N ASP A 818 -6.21 -24.06 -25.00
CA ASP A 818 -7.26 -24.10 -26.02
C ASP A 818 -7.21 -22.77 -26.80
N ASP A 819 -6.96 -22.83 -28.11
CA ASP A 819 -6.86 -21.65 -28.99
C ASP A 819 -8.12 -20.75 -28.95
N ASP A 820 -9.24 -21.24 -28.40
CA ASP A 820 -10.56 -20.63 -28.44
C ASP A 820 -10.91 -19.77 -27.20
N LEU A 821 -9.99 -19.60 -26.23
CA LEU A 821 -10.27 -18.90 -24.97
C LEU A 821 -10.70 -17.44 -25.19
N VAL A 822 -10.05 -16.73 -26.12
CA VAL A 822 -10.41 -15.35 -26.51
C VAL A 822 -11.82 -15.29 -27.10
N ALA A 823 -12.21 -16.25 -27.95
CA ALA A 823 -13.54 -16.27 -28.55
C ALA A 823 -14.63 -16.52 -27.50
N ARG A 824 -14.35 -17.38 -26.51
CA ARG A 824 -15.27 -17.67 -25.40
C ARG A 824 -15.46 -16.48 -24.48
N VAL A 825 -14.42 -15.71 -24.15
CA VAL A 825 -14.56 -14.47 -23.36
C VAL A 825 -15.44 -13.44 -24.08
N VAL A 826 -15.23 -13.26 -25.38
CA VAL A 826 -16.07 -12.38 -26.21
C VAL A 826 -17.52 -12.85 -26.22
N GLU A 827 -17.75 -14.16 -26.31
CA GLU A 827 -19.10 -14.74 -26.25
C GLU A 827 -19.74 -14.55 -24.87
N THR A 828 -18.99 -14.69 -23.77
CA THR A 828 -19.47 -14.41 -22.41
C THR A 828 -19.93 -12.95 -22.27
N ARG A 829 -19.12 -11.98 -22.73
CA ARG A 829 -19.52 -10.55 -22.74
C ARG A 829 -20.78 -10.31 -23.58
N ARG A 830 -20.90 -11.03 -24.70
CA ARG A 830 -22.08 -10.94 -25.58
C ARG A 830 -23.33 -11.48 -24.90
N GLN A 831 -23.21 -12.58 -24.16
CA GLN A 831 -24.29 -13.18 -23.38
C GLN A 831 -24.71 -12.28 -22.21
N GLN A 832 -23.76 -11.68 -21.50
CA GLN A 832 -24.05 -10.73 -20.42
C GLN A 832 -24.81 -9.50 -20.91
N ARG A 833 -24.36 -8.89 -22.02
CA ARG A 833 -25.07 -7.77 -22.66
C ARG A 833 -26.45 -8.16 -23.18
N ALA A 834 -26.65 -9.43 -23.55
CA ALA A 834 -27.96 -9.93 -23.96
C ALA A 834 -28.88 -10.09 -22.74
N SER A 835 -28.40 -10.63 -21.62
CA SER A 835 -29.19 -10.78 -20.40
C SER A 835 -29.57 -9.44 -19.77
N GLU A 836 -28.68 -8.44 -19.81
CA GLU A 836 -28.99 -7.08 -19.35
C GLU A 836 -30.11 -6.42 -20.19
N ARG A 837 -30.16 -6.75 -21.48
CA ARG A 837 -31.13 -6.18 -22.43
C ARG A 837 -32.49 -6.87 -22.41
N ASP A 838 -32.53 -8.14 -22.03
CA ASP A 838 -33.77 -8.91 -21.86
C ASP A 838 -34.38 -8.73 -20.45
N GLY A 839 -33.66 -8.09 -19.52
CA GLY A 839 -34.11 -7.71 -18.19
C GLY A 839 -34.75 -6.31 -18.08
N GLU A 840 -34.63 -5.46 -19.11
CA GLU A 840 -35.39 -4.20 -19.30
C GLU A 840 -36.72 -4.45 -20.03
#